data_AF-A0A074X2E4-F1
#
_entry.id   AF-A0A074X2E4-F1
#
_cell.length_a   1.000
_cell.length_b   1.000
_cell.length_c   1.000
_cell.angle_alpha   90.00
_cell.angle_beta   90.00
_cell.angle_gamma   90.00
#
_symmetry.space_group_name_H-M   'P 1'
#
loop_
_entity.id
_entity.type
_entity.pdbx_description
1 polymer ?
#
loop_
_entity_poly.entity_id
_entity_poly.type
_entity_poly.pdbx_seq_one_letter_code
_entity_poly.pdbx_strand_id
1 'polypeptide(L)'
;MDGQHNGETRVKRKEAPNSVQDRPLKQLRSDASAEENTNGFAHDDEEVDAQPIVHSATTDSVEWQRTIETVVSKVVSIHFCQTSAFDTDPALSSEATGFVVDAENGYILTNRHVVGSGPFWGYCIFDNHEECDVYPVYRDPVHDFGFLKFDPKAIKYMKLAPIELRPDLARIGAEIRVVGNDAGEKLSILSGVISRLDRNAPEYSEGYCDFNTNYIQAAAAASGGSSGSPVVNVEGFAVALQAGGRQDGAATDYFLPLDRPLRALELVRKGEHVTRGSIQTQFLIKPFDECRRLGLTSEREAEVRAKFPKETGMLVAEVVLPKGPADSKIEEGDVLIKVNDELLTQFVRLDDILDSSVGGQVKLLVQRGGEEFEATIDVGDLHAITPDRYVSAAGALFHKLSYQQARFYAVTLKDNGVYCCEAGGSFRFEGCEFGWLVQSIDNKPTPNLDAFVEVMKAIPDRARVVVTYKHLRDMHTLNTSIISVDRHWHRKMSLHVRNDKTGLWDTTTLAEQLPAVEPQPKKANFIQMAGAQHPAAVDIVRSFVRVSVSLPLRLDGFPKGRKIGFGLVIDAEKGLVIVSRAILPYDMCDITITVADSIIVDGKVIFMHPLQNYAILQYDASLVQAPVKSAKLATTPIRQGESTIFFGFNQNLRPVVAKTAVTDITSVAIPASTTTPRYRAVNLDAITVDTSLSERCGSGVLVAEDGTVQALWMTYLGERTANGRDQSYHLGMSTSALHAVVDDIKNGDRPQLRILNLETHIMQMSEARIHGLSQEWIDRVEKEDPERHQLFIVRKVDSDHVGGLMEGDIILTLNGRLVTRVTDFDVMYRNEYLDAVILRKREEVHLKVSTVPTHEFETDRAVVFCGAVLHRPHHAVRQQIKKVHSDVYISLRIAGSPAYMYGLAPTNFITAVNGVPTPDLDKFVEETNKIPDNTYFRLKIMTFDNQPWVATMKKNEHYFPTVEFLKDPSEKEGWRRVTYEQGKVKAGQGDLPEAGQEAAPGDVDMADEGLMV
;
A
#
# COMPACT_ATOMS: atom_id res chain seq x y z
N MET A 1 -32.56 -32.81 -60.32
CA MET A 1 -32.32 -34.20 -60.79
C MET A 1 -31.67 -34.94 -59.65
N ASP A 2 -32.23 -36.11 -59.39
CA ASP A 2 -32.14 -36.93 -58.19
C ASP A 2 -30.75 -37.45 -57.81
N GLY A 3 -30.62 -37.78 -56.52
CA GLY A 3 -29.51 -38.53 -55.94
C GLY A 3 -29.84 -39.07 -54.54
N GLN A 4 -30.72 -40.07 -54.50
CA GLN A 4 -31.03 -41.02 -53.41
C GLN A 4 -29.74 -41.73 -52.87
N HIS A 5 -29.62 -42.30 -51.65
CA HIS A 5 -30.56 -43.09 -50.84
C HIS A 5 -30.04 -43.35 -49.39
N ASN A 6 -30.98 -43.74 -48.53
CA ASN A 6 -30.90 -44.18 -47.13
C ASN A 6 -30.12 -45.49 -46.87
N GLY A 7 -29.77 -45.76 -45.61
CA GLY A 7 -29.70 -47.12 -45.08
C GLY A 7 -28.89 -47.33 -43.79
N GLU A 8 -29.57 -47.31 -42.64
CA GLU A 8 -29.06 -47.71 -41.31
C GLU A 8 -29.00 -49.24 -41.08
N THR A 9 -28.32 -49.62 -39.98
CA THR A 9 -28.37 -50.88 -39.17
C THR A 9 -27.35 -51.99 -39.53
N ARG A 10 -26.67 -52.73 -38.63
CA ARG A 10 -26.79 -52.93 -37.17
C ARG A 10 -25.52 -53.62 -36.56
N VAL A 11 -24.94 -53.00 -35.54
CA VAL A 11 -24.47 -53.50 -34.19
C VAL A 11 -23.86 -54.91 -33.97
N LYS A 12 -22.72 -54.89 -33.24
CA LYS A 12 -22.18 -55.76 -32.14
C LYS A 12 -20.81 -56.37 -32.51
N ARG A 13 -19.71 -56.21 -31.74
CA ARG A 13 -19.60 -56.34 -30.27
C ARG A 13 -18.24 -55.81 -29.73
N LYS A 14 -18.32 -55.06 -28.61
CA LYS A 14 -17.37 -54.82 -27.48
C LYS A 14 -16.05 -54.07 -27.71
N GLU A 15 -16.06 -52.78 -27.35
CA GLU A 15 -14.96 -52.09 -26.64
C GLU A 15 -15.51 -51.37 -25.39
N ALA A 16 -14.70 -51.33 -24.34
CA ALA A 16 -15.02 -50.85 -22.99
C ALA A 16 -14.68 -49.34 -22.82
N PRO A 17 -15.26 -48.65 -21.81
CA PRO A 17 -15.13 -47.21 -21.66
C PRO A 17 -13.86 -46.85 -20.87
N ASN A 18 -12.99 -46.02 -21.44
CA ASN A 18 -11.93 -45.37 -20.68
C ASN A 18 -12.39 -43.96 -20.28
N SER A 19 -12.80 -43.84 -19.02
CA SER A 19 -12.95 -42.60 -18.27
C SER A 19 -11.57 -42.00 -17.97
N VAL A 20 -11.39 -40.73 -18.28
CA VAL A 20 -10.17 -39.96 -17.99
C VAL A 20 -10.27 -39.44 -16.55
N GLN A 21 -9.54 -40.09 -15.64
CA GLN A 21 -9.13 -39.59 -14.33
C GLN A 21 -7.63 -39.90 -14.16
N ASP A 22 -6.96 -39.10 -13.33
CA ASP A 22 -5.54 -39.15 -12.91
C ASP A 22 -4.49 -38.41 -13.75
N ARG A 23 -4.41 -37.09 -13.52
CA ARG A 23 -3.16 -36.35 -13.25
C ARG A 23 -3.48 -35.15 -12.34
N PRO A 24 -2.85 -34.96 -11.16
CA PRO A 24 -3.02 -33.75 -10.38
C PRO A 24 -2.19 -32.61 -10.99
N LEU A 25 -2.89 -31.58 -11.47
CA LEU A 25 -2.34 -30.27 -11.80
C LEU A 25 -1.88 -29.58 -10.50
N LYS A 26 -0.67 -29.03 -10.51
CA LYS A 26 -0.13 -28.15 -9.46
C LYS A 26 -1.11 -26.97 -9.26
N GLN A 27 -1.82 -26.95 -8.13
CA GLN A 27 -2.52 -25.76 -7.67
C GLN A 27 -1.49 -24.73 -7.22
N LEU A 28 -1.38 -23.63 -7.95
CA LEU A 28 -0.94 -22.36 -7.37
C LEU A 28 -1.97 -22.01 -6.28
N ARG A 29 -1.50 -21.90 -5.04
CA ARG A 29 -2.30 -21.43 -3.90
C ARG A 29 -2.16 -19.91 -3.79
N SER A 30 -3.30 -19.26 -3.60
CA SER A 30 -3.45 -17.85 -3.29
C SER A 30 -2.89 -17.54 -1.90
N ASP A 31 -2.16 -16.43 -1.80
CA ASP A 31 -1.63 -15.86 -0.57
C ASP A 31 -2.77 -15.54 0.42
N ALA A 32 -2.70 -16.12 1.62
CA ALA A 32 -3.53 -15.72 2.77
C ALA A 32 -2.72 -14.71 3.59
N SER A 33 -3.11 -13.44 3.51
CA SER A 33 -2.57 -12.34 4.30
C SER A 33 -3.01 -12.43 5.75
N ALA A 34 -2.12 -11.98 6.64
CA ALA A 34 -2.34 -11.84 8.08
C ALA A 34 -3.67 -11.17 8.42
N GLU A 35 -4.42 -11.77 9.34
CA GLU A 35 -5.67 -11.24 9.87
C GLU A 35 -5.40 -9.96 10.69
N GLU A 36 -6.05 -8.87 10.31
CA GLU A 36 -6.14 -7.65 11.09
C GLU A 36 -7.05 -7.89 12.31
N ASN A 37 -6.50 -7.69 13.51
CA ASN A 37 -7.25 -7.66 14.77
C ASN A 37 -8.34 -6.57 14.71
N THR A 38 -9.58 -6.98 14.43
CA THR A 38 -10.78 -6.18 14.64
C THR A 38 -11.66 -6.87 15.67
N ASN A 39 -11.80 -6.24 16.84
CA ASN A 39 -12.71 -6.68 17.90
C ASN A 39 -14.17 -6.53 17.44
N GLY A 40 -14.87 -7.65 17.26
CA GLY A 40 -16.30 -7.67 16.98
C GLY A 40 -16.94 -9.00 17.39
N PHE A 41 -17.60 -9.03 18.55
CA PHE A 41 -18.39 -10.16 19.01
C PHE A 41 -19.66 -10.35 18.16
N ALA A 42 -19.85 -11.55 17.61
CA ALA A 42 -21.17 -12.09 17.28
C ALA A 42 -21.14 -13.62 17.44
N HIS A 43 -21.95 -14.13 18.37
CA HIS A 43 -22.21 -15.55 18.59
C HIS A 43 -23.07 -16.11 17.46
N ASP A 44 -22.69 -17.26 16.90
CA ASP A 44 -23.62 -18.24 16.35
C ASP A 44 -23.17 -19.64 16.80
N ASP A 45 -24.07 -20.33 17.52
CA ASP A 45 -23.90 -21.65 18.09
C ASP A 45 -24.12 -22.74 17.03
N GLU A 46 -23.07 -23.50 16.68
CA GLU A 46 -23.22 -24.86 16.15
C GLU A 46 -22.37 -25.84 16.97
N GLU A 47 -23.05 -26.69 17.74
CA GLU A 47 -22.46 -27.78 18.51
C GLU A 47 -21.83 -28.83 17.56
N VAL A 48 -20.50 -28.90 17.55
CA VAL A 48 -19.75 -30.06 17.02
C VAL A 48 -19.05 -30.72 18.21
N ASP A 49 -19.44 -31.97 18.46
CA ASP A 49 -18.99 -32.83 19.56
C ASP A 49 -17.49 -33.14 19.43
N ALA A 50 -16.64 -32.26 19.96
CA ALA A 50 -15.20 -32.41 20.00
C ALA A 50 -14.78 -33.12 21.30
N GLN A 51 -14.35 -34.37 21.18
CA GLN A 51 -13.67 -35.04 22.29
C GLN A 51 -12.38 -34.30 22.65
N PRO A 52 -12.10 -34.07 23.95
CA PRO A 52 -10.90 -33.34 24.36
C PRO A 52 -9.67 -34.21 24.11
N ILE A 53 -8.81 -33.79 23.16
CA ILE A 53 -7.44 -34.29 23.08
C ILE A 53 -6.70 -33.69 24.28
N VAL A 54 -6.63 -34.45 25.36
CA VAL A 54 -5.84 -34.11 26.55
C VAL A 54 -4.36 -34.02 26.14
N HIS A 55 -3.85 -32.80 25.97
CA HIS A 55 -2.41 -32.55 26.03
C HIS A 55 -1.95 -32.89 27.43
N SER A 56 -1.07 -33.89 27.55
CA SER A 56 -0.36 -34.15 28.79
C SER A 56 0.56 -32.95 29.07
N ALA A 57 0.07 -31.98 29.83
CA ALA A 57 0.94 -31.03 30.51
C ALA A 57 1.81 -31.83 31.48
N THR A 58 3.00 -32.23 31.03
CA THR A 58 4.05 -32.67 31.93
C THR A 58 4.28 -31.53 32.91
N THR A 59 4.09 -31.80 34.20
CA THR A 59 4.40 -30.81 35.24
C THR A 59 5.90 -30.55 35.13
N ASP A 60 6.27 -29.32 34.77
CA ASP A 60 7.68 -28.95 34.65
C ASP A 60 8.40 -29.29 35.96
N SER A 61 9.61 -29.83 35.85
CA SER A 61 10.42 -30.14 37.02
C SER A 61 10.70 -28.85 37.82
N VAL A 62 10.92 -28.98 39.13
CA VAL A 62 11.31 -27.86 40.00
C VAL A 62 12.55 -27.13 39.47
N GLU A 63 13.43 -27.86 38.77
CA GLU A 63 14.61 -27.31 38.12
C GLU A 63 14.24 -26.40 36.96
N TRP A 64 13.36 -26.84 36.05
CA TRP A 64 12.87 -26.03 34.95
C TRP A 64 12.16 -24.77 35.44
N GLN A 65 11.31 -24.86 36.48
CA GLN A 65 10.63 -23.70 37.04
C GLN A 65 11.62 -22.61 37.50
N ARG A 66 12.67 -23.01 38.25
CA ARG A 66 13.70 -22.07 38.72
C ARG A 66 14.49 -21.46 37.56
N THR A 67 14.81 -22.26 36.55
CA THR A 67 15.54 -21.80 35.37
C THR A 67 14.72 -20.79 34.58
N ILE A 68 13.43 -21.07 34.36
CA ILE A 68 12.51 -20.19 33.67
C ILE A 68 12.37 -18.85 34.40
N GLU A 69 12.14 -18.84 35.72
CA GLU A 69 12.08 -17.60 36.52
C GLU A 69 13.34 -16.74 36.33
N THR A 70 14.50 -17.37 36.21
CA THR A 70 15.77 -16.68 35.98
C THR A 70 15.89 -16.14 34.55
N VAL A 71 15.48 -16.94 33.55
CA VAL A 71 15.59 -16.59 32.13
C VAL A 71 14.61 -15.48 31.75
N VAL A 72 13.37 -15.54 32.24
CA VAL A 72 12.31 -14.56 31.98
C VAL A 72 12.79 -13.13 32.27
N SER A 73 13.47 -12.91 33.39
CA SER A 73 14.01 -11.58 33.77
C SER A 73 15.05 -11.00 32.80
N LYS A 74 15.53 -11.80 31.83
CA LYS A 74 16.55 -11.43 30.85
C LYS A 74 16.00 -11.34 29.42
N VAL A 75 14.74 -11.71 29.22
CA VAL A 75 14.01 -11.62 27.96
C VAL A 75 13.29 -10.28 27.90
N VAL A 76 13.20 -9.70 26.71
CA VAL A 76 12.55 -8.42 26.45
C VAL A 76 11.53 -8.53 25.32
N SER A 77 10.44 -7.79 25.44
CA SER A 77 9.56 -7.49 24.30
C SER A 77 10.16 -6.32 23.54
N ILE A 78 10.27 -6.41 22.22
CA ILE A 78 10.76 -5.34 21.35
C ILE A 78 9.58 -4.85 20.53
N HIS A 79 9.24 -3.57 20.63
CA HIS A 79 8.26 -2.93 19.77
C HIS A 79 8.99 -1.99 18.82
N PHE A 80 8.78 -2.14 17.51
CA PHE A 80 9.56 -1.41 16.53
C PHE A 80 8.77 -1.02 15.27
N CYS A 81 9.30 0.00 14.60
CA CYS A 81 8.89 0.47 13.30
C CYS A 81 10.08 0.41 12.34
N GLN A 82 9.87 -0.22 11.19
CA GLN A 82 10.69 -0.04 9.99
C GLN A 82 10.06 1.10 9.20
N THR A 83 10.70 2.27 9.20
CA THR A 83 10.00 3.53 8.86
C THR A 83 9.81 3.76 7.35
N SER A 84 10.60 3.06 6.53
CA SER A 84 10.57 3.10 5.07
C SER A 84 10.94 1.71 4.56
N ALA A 85 10.49 1.34 3.35
CA ALA A 85 10.93 0.10 2.73
C ALA A 85 12.43 0.14 2.40
N PHE A 86 13.13 -0.97 2.62
CA PHE A 86 14.56 -1.06 2.33
C PHE A 86 14.99 -2.52 2.13
N ASP A 87 15.77 -2.75 1.07
CA ASP A 87 16.22 -4.08 0.66
C ASP A 87 15.06 -5.08 0.49
N THR A 88 14.91 -6.01 1.42
CA THR A 88 13.88 -7.05 1.43
C THR A 88 12.71 -6.73 2.35
N ASP A 89 12.81 -5.64 3.11
CA ASP A 89 11.91 -5.35 4.22
C ASP A 89 10.96 -4.19 3.85
N PRO A 90 9.63 -4.36 3.93
CA PRO A 90 8.69 -3.27 3.70
C PRO A 90 8.63 -2.34 4.93
N ALA A 91 8.05 -1.14 4.75
CA ALA A 91 7.71 -0.31 5.90
C ALA A 91 6.63 -1.00 6.74
N LEU A 92 6.89 -1.24 8.03
CA LEU A 92 5.97 -1.96 8.92
C LEU A 92 6.15 -1.56 10.38
N SER A 93 5.15 -1.83 11.21
CA SER A 93 5.26 -1.76 12.67
C SER A 93 4.89 -3.11 13.25
N SER A 94 5.72 -3.62 14.16
CA SER A 94 5.56 -4.96 14.72
C SER A 94 6.19 -5.08 16.10
N GLU A 95 6.00 -6.26 16.68
CA GLU A 95 6.49 -6.64 17.98
C GLU A 95 7.21 -7.98 17.87
N ALA A 96 8.27 -8.16 18.65
CA ALA A 96 9.09 -9.36 18.64
C ALA A 96 9.76 -9.59 19.99
N THR A 97 10.50 -10.69 20.10
CA THR A 97 11.26 -11.02 21.31
C THR A 97 12.75 -10.75 21.10
N GLY A 98 13.44 -10.38 22.18
CA GLY A 98 14.89 -10.46 22.26
C GLY A 98 15.36 -10.84 23.65
N PHE A 99 16.66 -11.00 23.84
CA PHE A 99 17.21 -11.25 25.17
C PHE A 99 18.57 -10.59 25.38
N VAL A 100 18.83 -10.19 26.62
CA VAL A 100 20.07 -9.52 27.00
C VAL A 100 21.23 -10.51 26.92
N VAL A 101 22.24 -10.18 26.10
CA VAL A 101 23.48 -10.95 25.97
C VAL A 101 24.68 -10.23 26.58
N ASP A 102 24.56 -8.92 26.83
CA ASP A 102 25.55 -8.13 27.56
C ASP A 102 24.84 -7.05 28.39
N ALA A 103 24.81 -7.22 29.71
CA ALA A 103 24.15 -6.29 30.61
C ALA A 103 24.97 -5.01 30.87
N GLU A 104 26.30 -5.06 30.71
CA GLU A 104 27.18 -3.93 30.99
C GLU A 104 27.17 -2.93 29.82
N ASN A 105 27.25 -3.45 28.60
CA ASN A 105 27.21 -2.65 27.38
C ASN A 105 25.79 -2.45 26.84
N GLY A 106 24.81 -3.19 27.36
CA GLY A 106 23.40 -3.09 26.98
C GLY A 106 23.11 -3.68 25.61
N TYR A 107 23.57 -4.90 25.33
CA TYR A 107 23.30 -5.59 24.06
C TYR A 107 22.18 -6.62 24.20
N ILE A 108 21.23 -6.57 23.26
CA ILE A 108 20.13 -7.53 23.08
C ILE A 108 20.36 -8.28 21.77
N LEU A 109 20.29 -9.61 21.80
CA LEU A 109 20.26 -10.46 20.62
C LEU A 109 18.80 -10.70 20.21
N THR A 110 18.52 -10.58 18.92
CA THR A 110 17.23 -10.90 18.29
C THR A 110 17.46 -11.24 16.81
N ASN A 111 16.40 -11.50 16.05
CA ASN A 111 16.51 -11.79 14.63
C ASN A 111 16.86 -10.56 13.78
N ARG A 112 17.45 -10.77 12.60
CA ARG A 112 17.78 -9.69 11.67
C ARG A 112 16.53 -8.99 11.18
N HIS A 113 15.44 -9.72 10.90
CA HIS A 113 14.18 -9.11 10.47
C HIS A 113 13.54 -8.23 11.57
N VAL A 114 13.86 -8.46 12.84
CA VAL A 114 13.44 -7.59 13.96
C VAL A 114 14.31 -6.33 14.00
N VAL A 115 15.63 -6.48 13.87
CA VAL A 115 16.55 -5.33 13.81
C VAL A 115 16.32 -4.47 12.56
N GLY A 116 15.80 -5.07 11.48
CA GLY A 116 15.47 -4.45 10.20
C GLY A 116 16.70 -4.04 9.40
N SER A 117 16.69 -4.22 8.08
CA SER A 117 17.82 -3.81 7.21
C SER A 117 17.85 -2.29 6.94
N GLY A 118 16.70 -1.62 7.07
CA GLY A 118 16.51 -0.20 6.79
C GLY A 118 16.51 0.73 8.01
N PRO A 119 15.89 1.91 7.86
CA PRO A 119 15.52 2.79 8.96
C PRO A 119 14.72 2.08 10.06
N PHE A 120 15.17 2.23 11.30
CA PHE A 120 14.60 1.59 12.48
C PHE A 120 14.29 2.63 13.55
N TRP A 121 13.15 2.45 14.21
CA TRP A 121 12.81 3.13 15.45
C TRP A 121 12.08 2.16 16.37
N GLY A 122 12.47 2.06 17.63
CA GLY A 122 11.83 1.12 18.55
C GLY A 122 12.29 1.24 19.98
N TYR A 123 11.60 0.54 20.86
CA TYR A 123 11.89 0.43 22.27
C TYR A 123 11.69 -1.02 22.73
N CYS A 124 12.30 -1.39 23.86
CA CYS A 124 12.07 -2.66 24.51
C CYS A 124 11.39 -2.49 25.86
N ILE A 125 10.60 -3.48 26.25
CA ILE A 125 9.96 -3.61 27.55
C ILE A 125 10.54 -4.83 28.26
N PHE A 126 11.05 -4.64 29.48
CA PHE A 126 11.55 -5.70 30.35
C PHE A 126 10.41 -6.36 31.15
N ASP A 127 10.66 -7.51 31.77
CA ASP A 127 9.68 -8.26 32.57
C ASP A 127 8.99 -7.40 33.65
N ASN A 128 9.73 -6.49 34.30
CA ASN A 128 9.18 -5.56 35.29
C ASN A 128 8.43 -4.35 34.69
N HIS A 129 8.21 -4.34 33.38
CA HIS A 129 7.58 -3.29 32.59
C HIS A 129 8.35 -1.96 32.58
N GLU A 130 9.66 -1.96 32.85
CA GLU A 130 10.52 -0.82 32.50
C GLU A 130 10.75 -0.81 30.99
N GLU A 131 10.60 0.37 30.39
CA GLU A 131 10.82 0.62 28.97
C GLU A 131 12.18 1.27 28.72
N CYS A 132 12.86 0.90 27.64
CA CYS A 132 14.06 1.57 27.17
C CYS A 132 14.10 1.67 25.64
N ASP A 133 14.55 2.82 25.12
CA ASP A 133 14.82 2.97 23.69
C ASP A 133 15.93 2.02 23.23
N VAL A 134 15.74 1.45 22.04
CA VAL A 134 16.71 0.56 21.41
C VAL A 134 17.07 1.04 20.01
N TYR A 135 18.28 0.71 19.59
CA TYR A 135 18.68 0.90 18.20
C TYR A 135 19.64 -0.20 17.71
N PRO A 136 19.66 -0.48 16.40
CA PRO A 136 20.57 -1.45 15.82
C PRO A 136 22.04 -1.03 15.93
N VAL A 137 22.89 -1.97 16.36
CA VAL A 137 24.36 -1.81 16.30
C VAL A 137 25.03 -2.82 15.38
N TYR A 138 24.36 -3.92 15.09
CA TYR A 138 24.83 -4.91 14.11
C TYR A 138 23.66 -5.67 13.52
N ARG A 139 23.78 -6.00 12.24
CA ARG A 139 22.84 -6.81 11.49
C ARG A 139 23.66 -7.71 10.61
N ASP A 140 23.40 -9.00 10.66
CA ASP A 140 24.09 -9.90 9.76
C ASP A 140 23.64 -9.67 8.31
N PRO A 141 24.54 -9.70 7.32
CA PRO A 141 24.13 -9.54 5.92
C PRO A 141 23.44 -10.80 5.35
N VAL A 142 23.55 -11.96 6.02
CA VAL A 142 23.08 -13.25 5.49
C VAL A 142 22.18 -14.03 6.44
N HIS A 143 22.50 -14.07 7.74
CA HIS A 143 21.81 -14.91 8.72
C HIS A 143 20.85 -14.13 9.59
N ASP A 144 19.78 -14.75 10.07
CA ASP A 144 18.67 -14.02 10.69
C ASP A 144 18.96 -13.65 12.15
N PHE A 145 20.01 -12.87 12.39
CA PHE A 145 20.34 -12.31 13.69
C PHE A 145 20.90 -10.88 13.61
N GLY A 146 20.76 -10.16 14.71
CA GLY A 146 21.35 -8.84 14.90
C GLY A 146 21.42 -8.47 16.38
N PHE A 147 22.09 -7.36 16.64
CA PHE A 147 22.21 -6.80 17.98
C PHE A 147 21.56 -5.43 18.05
N LEU A 148 20.68 -5.26 19.03
CA LEU A 148 20.17 -3.96 19.46
C LEU A 148 20.96 -3.49 20.69
N LYS A 149 21.08 -2.17 20.83
CA LYS A 149 21.68 -1.53 21.99
C LYS A 149 20.64 -0.71 22.74
N PHE A 150 20.61 -0.86 24.05
CA PHE A 150 19.84 -0.05 24.99
C PHE A 150 20.79 0.63 25.99
N ASP A 151 20.29 1.60 26.76
CA ASP A 151 21.05 2.19 27.88
C ASP A 151 20.74 1.43 29.19
N PRO A 152 21.67 0.64 29.75
CA PRO A 152 21.45 -0.07 31.01
C PRO A 152 21.08 0.86 32.17
N LYS A 153 21.47 2.14 32.13
CA LYS A 153 21.17 3.12 33.18
C LYS A 153 19.72 3.60 33.16
N ALA A 154 19.00 3.36 32.07
CA ALA A 154 17.57 3.65 31.99
C ALA A 154 16.75 2.72 32.88
N ILE A 155 17.26 1.49 33.10
CA ILE A 155 16.64 0.47 33.95
C ILE A 155 17.07 0.67 35.41
N LYS A 156 16.11 0.96 36.28
CA LYS A 156 16.38 1.42 37.67
C LYS A 156 15.91 0.43 38.72
N TYR A 157 14.89 -0.36 38.42
CA TYR A 157 14.21 -1.20 39.40
C TYR A 157 14.46 -2.69 39.19
N MET A 158 15.18 -3.07 38.13
CA MET A 158 15.61 -4.45 37.86
C MET A 158 17.12 -4.59 37.83
N LYS A 159 17.62 -5.74 38.29
CA LYS A 159 19.01 -6.13 38.07
C LYS A 159 19.13 -6.78 36.69
N LEU A 160 19.90 -6.15 35.80
CA LEU A 160 20.21 -6.72 34.49
C LEU A 160 21.20 -7.89 34.63
N ALA A 161 20.95 -8.96 33.88
CA ALA A 161 21.86 -10.10 33.77
C ALA A 161 21.79 -10.66 32.33
N PRO A 162 22.93 -11.08 31.75
CA PRO A 162 22.92 -11.66 30.42
C PRO A 162 22.51 -13.14 30.44
N ILE A 163 22.06 -13.63 29.29
CA ILE A 163 22.04 -15.06 28.95
C ILE A 163 23.35 -15.37 28.21
N GLU A 164 24.05 -16.39 28.66
CA GLU A 164 25.29 -16.85 28.01
C GLU A 164 24.94 -17.72 26.79
N LEU A 165 25.62 -17.46 25.67
CA LEU A 165 25.45 -18.21 24.43
C LEU A 165 26.37 -19.44 24.46
N ARG A 166 25.79 -20.64 24.35
CA ARG A 166 26.47 -21.94 24.42
C ARG A 166 26.06 -22.85 23.24
N PRO A 167 26.45 -22.52 22.00
CA PRO A 167 26.15 -23.35 20.83
C PRO A 167 26.68 -24.79 20.96
N ASP A 168 27.76 -25.00 21.72
CA ASP A 168 28.38 -26.31 21.99
C ASP A 168 27.49 -27.31 22.78
N LEU A 169 26.43 -26.80 23.41
CA LEU A 169 25.46 -27.58 24.17
C LEU A 169 24.24 -28.01 23.34
N ALA A 170 24.06 -27.51 22.11
CA ALA A 170 23.00 -27.95 21.22
C ALA A 170 23.22 -29.41 20.77
N ARG A 171 22.35 -30.33 21.18
CA ARG A 171 22.49 -31.77 20.92
C ARG A 171 21.13 -32.41 20.64
N ILE A 172 21.12 -33.39 19.73
CA ILE A 172 19.92 -34.19 19.47
C ILE A 172 19.48 -34.89 20.77
N GLY A 173 18.19 -34.75 21.11
CA GLY A 173 17.59 -35.27 22.34
C GLY A 173 17.69 -34.32 23.54
N ALA A 174 18.31 -33.14 23.41
CA ALA A 174 18.32 -32.15 24.48
C ALA A 174 16.92 -31.55 24.67
N GLU A 175 16.44 -31.54 25.92
CA GLU A 175 15.26 -30.80 26.32
C GLU A 175 15.57 -29.29 26.32
N ILE A 176 14.64 -28.53 25.77
CA ILE A 176 14.76 -27.07 25.63
C ILE A 176 13.48 -26.38 26.05
N ARG A 177 13.61 -25.09 26.37
CA ARG A 177 12.48 -24.16 26.50
C ARG A 177 12.71 -22.96 25.59
N VAL A 178 11.68 -22.55 24.87
CA VAL A 178 11.65 -21.27 24.15
C VAL A 178 10.91 -20.29 25.04
N VAL A 179 11.57 -19.22 25.45
CA VAL A 179 11.01 -18.21 26.37
C VAL A 179 10.88 -16.91 25.62
N GLY A 180 9.65 -16.50 25.30
CA GLY A 180 9.42 -15.29 24.51
C GLY A 180 8.09 -14.62 24.81
N ASN A 181 7.75 -13.61 24.03
CA ASN A 181 6.47 -12.91 24.15
C ASN A 181 5.43 -13.44 23.16
N ASP A 182 4.18 -13.56 23.59
CA ASP A 182 3.02 -13.87 22.74
C ASP A 182 2.39 -12.56 22.26
N ALA A 183 2.91 -12.03 21.15
CA ALA A 183 2.40 -10.82 20.49
C ALA A 183 2.17 -9.61 21.42
N GLY A 184 3.06 -9.36 22.39
CA GLY A 184 2.99 -8.19 23.26
C GLY A 184 2.26 -8.40 24.59
N GLU A 185 1.44 -9.46 24.74
CA GLU A 185 0.50 -9.57 25.85
C GLU A 185 1.06 -10.27 27.09
N LYS A 186 1.80 -11.40 26.92
CA LYS A 186 2.36 -12.22 28.00
C LYS A 186 3.57 -13.04 27.55
N LEU A 187 4.44 -13.38 28.50
CA LEU A 187 5.49 -14.37 28.31
C LEU A 187 4.91 -15.76 27.99
N SER A 188 5.26 -16.28 26.82
CA SER A 188 5.03 -17.65 26.36
C SER A 188 6.27 -18.51 26.61
N ILE A 189 6.05 -19.69 27.19
CA ILE A 189 7.10 -20.68 27.45
C ILE A 189 6.70 -21.96 26.73
N LEU A 190 7.50 -22.34 25.75
CA LEU A 190 7.25 -23.53 24.94
C LEU A 190 8.28 -24.60 25.24
N SER A 191 7.82 -25.81 25.50
CA SER A 191 8.67 -26.98 25.67
C SER A 191 8.97 -27.64 24.33
N GLY A 192 10.21 -28.08 24.16
CA GLY A 192 10.59 -28.86 23.00
C GLY A 192 11.79 -29.76 23.24
N VAL A 193 12.09 -30.59 22.25
CA VAL A 193 13.28 -31.45 22.22
C VAL A 193 13.95 -31.29 20.86
N ILE A 194 15.25 -31.06 20.85
CA ILE A 194 16.04 -30.95 19.61
C ILE A 194 16.01 -32.30 18.88
N SER A 195 15.51 -32.30 17.65
CA SER A 195 15.41 -33.49 16.81
C SER A 195 16.49 -33.54 15.72
N ARG A 196 17.04 -32.38 15.31
CA ARG A 196 18.03 -32.28 14.24
C ARG A 196 18.94 -31.05 14.38
N LEU A 197 20.18 -31.12 13.88
CA LEU A 197 21.17 -30.02 13.90
C LEU A 197 21.72 -29.65 12.52
N ASP A 198 21.53 -30.51 11.52
CA ASP A 198 22.17 -30.49 10.19
C ASP A 198 21.16 -30.19 9.07
N ARG A 199 20.11 -29.41 9.36
CA ARG A 199 19.11 -29.07 8.35
C ARG A 199 19.63 -27.91 7.51
N ASN A 200 19.60 -27.98 6.17
CA ASN A 200 19.83 -26.78 5.35
C ASN A 200 18.83 -25.66 5.71
N ALA A 201 19.23 -24.40 5.53
CA ALA A 201 18.36 -23.26 5.75
C ALA A 201 17.02 -23.40 4.99
N PRO A 202 15.89 -23.04 5.62
CA PRO A 202 14.59 -23.10 4.96
C PRO A 202 14.49 -22.06 3.84
N GLU A 203 13.91 -22.47 2.71
CA GLU A 203 13.49 -21.54 1.66
C GLU A 203 12.10 -20.98 2.02
N TYR A 204 12.05 -19.68 2.31
CA TYR A 204 10.79 -18.93 2.43
C TYR A 204 10.33 -18.47 1.04
N SER A 205 9.11 -17.93 0.94
CA SER A 205 8.64 -17.24 -0.27
C SER A 205 9.50 -16.00 -0.56
N GLU A 206 9.15 -15.22 -1.59
CA GLU A 206 9.97 -14.07 -2.00
C GLU A 206 10.31 -13.11 -0.85
N GLY A 207 11.61 -12.83 -0.69
CA GLY A 207 12.12 -11.95 0.35
C GLY A 207 13.46 -12.39 0.90
N TYR A 208 13.69 -12.06 2.16
CA TYR A 208 14.88 -12.46 2.90
C TYR A 208 14.91 -13.98 3.17
N CYS A 209 16.07 -14.62 2.96
CA CYS A 209 16.30 -15.96 3.47
C CYS A 209 17.76 -16.20 3.85
N ASP A 210 17.94 -17.03 4.87
CA ASP A 210 19.24 -17.52 5.28
C ASP A 210 19.79 -18.52 4.26
N PHE A 211 21.11 -18.55 4.10
CA PHE A 211 21.81 -19.52 3.27
C PHE A 211 23.23 -19.73 3.80
N ASN A 212 23.91 -20.79 3.37
CA ASN A 212 25.22 -21.17 3.89
C ASN A 212 25.25 -21.37 5.42
N THR A 213 24.15 -21.91 5.97
CA THR A 213 24.05 -22.27 7.37
C THR A 213 23.18 -23.51 7.54
N ASN A 214 23.35 -24.16 8.69
CA ASN A 214 22.45 -25.20 9.15
C ASN A 214 21.45 -24.63 10.15
N TYR A 215 20.23 -25.15 10.15
CA TYR A 215 19.22 -24.88 11.15
C TYR A 215 19.08 -26.07 12.10
N ILE A 216 18.78 -25.74 13.35
CA ILE A 216 18.39 -26.68 14.37
C ILE A 216 16.88 -26.87 14.26
N GLN A 217 16.43 -28.13 14.30
CA GLN A 217 15.02 -28.46 14.28
C GLN A 217 14.62 -29.04 15.63
N ALA A 218 13.46 -28.64 16.15
CA ALA A 218 12.87 -29.23 17.35
C ALA A 218 11.37 -29.46 17.19
N ALA A 219 10.86 -30.42 17.96
CA ALA A 219 9.43 -30.58 18.15
C ALA A 219 8.95 -29.55 19.18
N ALA A 220 8.44 -28.43 18.71
CA ALA A 220 7.88 -27.32 19.49
C ALA A 220 6.74 -26.67 18.67
N ALA A 221 5.91 -25.85 19.32
CA ALA A 221 4.74 -25.22 18.73
C ALA A 221 4.78 -23.70 18.93
N ALA A 222 5.74 -23.02 18.29
CA ALA A 222 5.86 -21.58 18.41
C ALA A 222 4.76 -20.79 17.67
N SER A 223 4.29 -19.73 18.32
CA SER A 223 3.31 -18.77 17.81
C SER A 223 3.98 -17.49 17.26
N GLY A 224 3.19 -16.62 16.63
CA GLY A 224 3.64 -15.30 16.19
C GLY A 224 4.12 -14.43 17.37
N GLY A 225 5.18 -13.66 17.18
CA GLY A 225 5.82 -12.85 18.23
C GLY A 225 6.98 -13.55 18.97
N SER A 226 7.11 -14.88 18.83
CA SER A 226 8.22 -15.65 19.41
C SER A 226 9.55 -15.51 18.67
N SER A 227 9.59 -14.89 17.49
CA SER A 227 10.82 -14.60 16.76
C SER A 227 11.79 -13.81 17.64
N GLY A 228 13.03 -14.29 17.73
CA GLY A 228 14.12 -13.70 18.49
C GLY A 228 14.21 -14.21 19.93
N SER A 229 13.34 -15.14 20.32
CA SER A 229 13.38 -15.77 21.65
C SER A 229 14.64 -16.61 21.85
N PRO A 230 15.24 -16.60 23.05
CA PRO A 230 16.27 -17.55 23.41
C PRO A 230 15.67 -18.96 23.50
N VAL A 231 16.37 -19.92 22.90
CA VAL A 231 16.14 -21.35 23.14
C VAL A 231 17.13 -21.79 24.19
N VAL A 232 16.65 -22.13 25.39
CA VAL A 232 17.51 -22.42 26.56
C VAL A 232 17.50 -23.90 26.96
N ASN A 233 18.62 -24.37 27.51
CA ASN A 233 18.71 -25.65 28.19
C ASN A 233 18.26 -25.54 29.67
N VAL A 234 18.23 -26.66 30.40
CA VAL A 234 17.83 -26.72 31.82
C VAL A 234 18.70 -25.86 32.75
N GLU A 235 19.92 -25.52 32.32
CA GLU A 235 20.86 -24.66 33.08
C GLU A 235 20.64 -23.17 32.80
N GLY A 236 19.76 -22.82 31.85
CA GLY A 236 19.46 -21.45 31.45
C GLY A 236 20.43 -20.83 30.45
N PHE A 237 21.27 -21.65 29.79
CA PHE A 237 22.13 -21.21 28.69
C PHE A 237 21.37 -21.21 27.37
N ALA A 238 21.57 -20.18 26.55
CA ALA A 238 21.01 -20.16 25.20
C ALA A 238 21.80 -21.10 24.30
N VAL A 239 21.12 -22.04 23.65
CA VAL A 239 21.70 -23.03 22.73
C VAL A 239 21.32 -22.76 21.27
N ALA A 240 20.23 -22.02 21.03
CA ALA A 240 19.79 -21.60 19.70
C ALA A 240 18.98 -20.27 19.79
N LEU A 241 18.72 -19.64 18.65
CA LEU A 241 17.84 -18.48 18.51
C LEU A 241 16.58 -18.89 17.74
N GLN A 242 15.39 -18.58 18.28
CA GLN A 242 14.14 -18.84 17.58
C GLN A 242 14.03 -17.94 16.34
N ALA A 243 13.82 -18.54 15.17
CA ALA A 243 13.75 -17.83 13.89
C ALA A 243 12.37 -17.97 13.21
N GLY A 244 11.66 -19.08 13.44
CA GLY A 244 10.28 -19.26 12.97
C GLY A 244 9.81 -20.71 12.99
N GLY A 245 8.50 -20.89 12.85
CA GLY A 245 7.82 -22.19 12.76
C GLY A 245 7.28 -22.48 11.37
N ARG A 246 6.83 -23.71 11.14
CA ARG A 246 6.18 -24.09 9.88
C ARG A 246 4.73 -23.58 9.86
N GLN A 247 4.35 -22.85 8.80
CA GLN A 247 3.01 -22.24 8.68
C GLN A 247 1.86 -23.23 8.43
N ASP A 248 2.15 -24.52 8.19
CA ASP A 248 1.17 -25.56 7.88
C ASP A 248 0.56 -26.26 9.11
N GLY A 249 0.79 -25.72 10.32
CA GLY A 249 0.26 -26.27 11.57
C GLY A 249 1.02 -27.50 12.09
N ALA A 250 2.15 -27.88 11.49
CA ALA A 250 3.03 -28.90 12.04
C ALA A 250 3.79 -28.37 13.27
N ALA A 251 3.87 -29.17 14.35
CA ALA A 251 4.66 -28.86 15.55
C ALA A 251 6.16 -29.02 15.28
N THR A 252 6.73 -28.18 14.43
CA THR A 252 8.16 -28.16 14.07
C THR A 252 8.64 -26.74 13.95
N ASP A 253 9.57 -26.37 14.82
CA ASP A 253 10.21 -25.06 14.84
C ASP A 253 11.64 -25.13 14.33
N TYR A 254 12.10 -24.01 13.76
CA TYR A 254 13.42 -23.83 13.19
C TYR A 254 14.20 -22.79 14.01
N PHE A 255 15.35 -23.21 14.51
CA PHE A 255 16.24 -22.35 15.29
C PHE A 255 17.57 -22.12 14.57
N LEU A 256 18.04 -20.88 14.65
CA LEU A 256 19.35 -20.48 14.16
C LEU A 256 20.44 -20.88 15.17
N PRO A 257 21.54 -21.52 14.74
CA PRO A 257 22.70 -21.80 15.59
C PRO A 257 23.38 -20.53 16.10
N LEU A 258 23.99 -20.62 17.29
CA LEU A 258 24.60 -19.48 17.97
C LEU A 258 26.09 -19.29 17.69
N ASP A 259 26.75 -20.14 16.89
CA ASP A 259 28.18 -20.02 16.58
C ASP A 259 28.53 -18.65 16.00
N ARG A 260 27.75 -18.20 15.01
CA ARG A 260 27.92 -16.88 14.38
C ARG A 260 27.50 -15.71 15.28
N PRO A 261 26.31 -15.74 15.93
CA PRO A 261 25.97 -14.76 16.95
C PRO A 261 27.05 -14.59 18.01
N LEU A 262 27.64 -15.68 18.51
CA LEU A 262 28.69 -15.63 19.53
C LEU A 262 29.96 -14.93 19.00
N ARG A 263 30.45 -15.32 17.82
CA ARG A 263 31.59 -14.64 17.17
C ARG A 263 31.34 -13.15 16.98
N ALA A 264 30.17 -12.78 16.46
CA ALA A 264 29.81 -11.39 16.22
C ALA A 264 29.69 -10.60 17.53
N LEU A 265 29.10 -11.19 18.58
CA LEU A 265 29.01 -10.58 19.91
C LEU A 265 30.39 -10.26 20.49
N GLU A 266 31.36 -11.16 20.36
CA GLU A 266 32.72 -10.95 20.84
C GLU A 266 33.42 -9.78 20.15
N LEU A 267 33.24 -9.63 18.84
CA LEU A 267 33.80 -8.52 18.06
C LEU A 267 33.08 -7.20 18.39
N VAL A 268 31.76 -7.22 18.49
CA VAL A 268 30.96 -6.04 18.88
C VAL A 268 31.34 -5.56 20.29
N ARG A 269 31.54 -6.47 21.25
CA ARG A 269 32.03 -6.15 22.60
C ARG A 269 33.39 -5.44 22.61
N LYS A 270 34.27 -5.80 21.67
CA LYS A 270 35.60 -5.17 21.51
C LYS A 270 35.52 -3.86 20.72
N GLY A 271 34.37 -3.52 20.15
CA GLY A 271 34.23 -2.39 19.22
C GLY A 271 34.93 -2.63 17.89
N GLU A 272 35.19 -3.89 17.54
CA GLU A 272 35.83 -4.29 16.29
C GLU A 272 34.78 -4.48 15.19
N HIS A 273 35.17 -4.28 13.93
CA HIS A 273 34.31 -4.55 12.79
C HIS A 273 34.10 -6.06 12.63
N VAL A 274 32.84 -6.49 12.54
CA VAL A 274 32.50 -7.90 12.31
C VAL A 274 32.82 -8.23 10.84
N THR A 275 33.91 -8.95 10.59
CA THR A 275 34.27 -9.32 9.23
C THR A 275 33.35 -10.42 8.70
N ARG A 276 32.88 -10.25 7.46
CA ARG A 276 31.97 -11.18 6.77
C ARG A 276 32.42 -11.44 5.35
N GLY A 277 33.01 -12.61 5.11
CA GLY A 277 33.58 -12.99 3.82
C GLY A 277 32.59 -13.69 2.91
N SER A 278 32.72 -13.46 1.60
CA SER A 278 31.97 -14.21 0.60
C SER A 278 32.72 -14.29 -0.72
N ILE A 279 32.59 -15.46 -1.37
CA ILE A 279 32.97 -15.68 -2.77
C ILE A 279 31.77 -15.56 -3.73
N GLN A 280 30.62 -15.14 -3.21
CA GLN A 280 29.33 -15.04 -3.89
C GLN A 280 28.79 -16.38 -4.41
N THR A 281 28.95 -17.42 -3.59
CA THR A 281 28.46 -18.78 -3.84
C THR A 281 27.55 -19.23 -2.70
N GLN A 282 26.39 -19.76 -3.04
CA GLN A 282 25.55 -20.51 -2.12
C GLN A 282 25.92 -21.99 -2.21
N PHE A 283 26.19 -22.60 -1.07
CA PHE A 283 26.39 -24.03 -0.92
C PHE A 283 25.21 -24.65 -0.18
N LEU A 284 24.93 -25.92 -0.46
CA LEU A 284 24.02 -26.77 0.29
C LEU A 284 24.76 -28.02 0.79
N ILE A 285 24.37 -28.51 1.96
CA ILE A 285 24.81 -29.85 2.38
C ILE A 285 23.96 -30.87 1.62
N LYS A 286 24.64 -31.73 0.84
CA LYS A 286 24.02 -32.87 0.15
C LYS A 286 24.55 -34.18 0.71
N PRO A 287 23.70 -35.20 0.88
CA PRO A 287 24.14 -36.49 1.39
C PRO A 287 25.11 -37.17 0.41
N PHE A 288 25.95 -38.08 0.92
CA PHE A 288 26.98 -38.74 0.11
C PHE A 288 26.43 -39.51 -1.11
N ASP A 289 25.20 -40.04 -1.05
CA ASP A 289 24.61 -40.70 -2.22
C ASP A 289 24.29 -39.73 -3.36
N GLU A 290 23.89 -38.50 -3.05
CA GLU A 290 23.72 -37.43 -4.04
C GLU A 290 25.07 -36.89 -4.51
N CYS A 291 26.01 -36.66 -3.60
CA CYS A 291 27.37 -36.22 -3.96
C CYS A 291 28.04 -37.19 -4.93
N ARG A 292 27.86 -38.50 -4.76
CA ARG A 292 28.35 -39.52 -5.71
C ARG A 292 27.73 -39.38 -7.10
N ARG A 293 26.44 -39.01 -7.20
CA ARG A 293 25.77 -38.75 -8.50
C ARG A 293 26.31 -37.48 -9.17
N LEU A 294 26.83 -36.53 -8.39
CA LEU A 294 27.49 -35.31 -8.88
C LEU A 294 28.98 -35.52 -9.20
N GLY A 295 29.55 -36.68 -8.86
CA GLY A 295 30.91 -37.06 -9.20
C GLY A 295 31.88 -37.17 -8.02
N LEU A 296 31.40 -37.21 -6.77
CA LEU A 296 32.27 -37.51 -5.63
C LEU A 296 32.90 -38.92 -5.78
N THR A 297 34.23 -39.02 -5.82
CA THR A 297 34.90 -40.32 -5.93
C THR A 297 34.91 -41.08 -4.61
N SER A 298 34.88 -42.42 -4.70
CA SER A 298 34.94 -43.29 -3.52
C SER A 298 36.18 -43.06 -2.65
N GLU A 299 37.30 -42.65 -3.26
CA GLU A 299 38.56 -42.35 -2.56
C GLU A 299 38.44 -41.11 -1.68
N ARG A 300 37.86 -40.01 -2.21
CA ARG A 300 37.63 -38.78 -1.45
C ARG A 300 36.55 -38.97 -0.40
N GLU A 301 35.47 -39.67 -0.72
CA GLU A 301 34.46 -40.03 0.28
C GLU A 301 35.09 -40.83 1.44
N ALA A 302 35.97 -41.80 1.14
CA ALA A 302 36.66 -42.58 2.16
C ALA A 302 37.59 -41.70 3.03
N GLU A 303 38.33 -40.76 2.44
CA GLU A 303 39.18 -39.82 3.15
C GLU A 303 38.37 -38.92 4.11
N VAL A 304 37.26 -38.36 3.61
CA VAL A 304 36.36 -37.52 4.42
C VAL A 304 35.75 -38.33 5.56
N ARG A 305 35.21 -39.52 5.31
CA ARG A 305 34.62 -40.37 6.35
C ARG A 305 35.64 -40.83 7.40
N ALA A 306 36.90 -41.03 7.00
CA ALA A 306 37.97 -41.35 7.94
C ALA A 306 38.27 -40.18 8.89
N LYS A 307 38.29 -38.93 8.38
CA LYS A 307 38.53 -37.73 9.18
C LYS A 307 37.30 -37.31 9.99
N PHE A 308 36.11 -37.44 9.42
CA PHE A 308 34.85 -36.97 9.97
C PHE A 308 33.78 -38.10 9.98
N PRO A 309 33.88 -39.08 10.90
CA PRO A 309 33.06 -40.30 10.87
C PRO A 309 31.56 -40.07 11.14
N LYS A 310 31.18 -38.89 11.67
CA LYS A 310 29.79 -38.53 11.96
C LYS A 310 29.11 -37.80 10.79
N GLU A 311 29.88 -37.31 9.83
CA GLU A 311 29.36 -36.56 8.70
C GLU A 311 28.72 -37.52 7.69
N THR A 312 27.63 -37.07 7.07
CA THR A 312 26.82 -37.88 6.15
C THR A 312 26.68 -37.25 4.77
N GLY A 313 27.36 -36.12 4.54
CA GLY A 313 27.30 -35.36 3.30
C GLY A 313 28.48 -34.41 3.11
N MET A 314 28.42 -33.65 2.02
CA MET A 314 29.41 -32.62 1.64
C MET A 314 28.71 -31.33 1.27
N LEU A 315 29.46 -30.22 1.30
CA LEU A 315 29.03 -28.94 0.75
C LEU A 315 29.10 -28.98 -0.79
N VAL A 316 28.01 -28.63 -1.44
CA VAL A 316 27.90 -28.60 -2.90
C VAL A 316 27.47 -27.20 -3.33
N ALA A 317 28.14 -26.63 -4.33
CA ALA A 317 27.76 -25.34 -4.89
C ALA A 317 26.39 -25.45 -5.58
N GLU A 318 25.43 -24.64 -5.13
CA GLU A 318 24.07 -24.62 -5.66
C GLU A 318 23.81 -23.38 -6.52
N VAL A 319 24.34 -22.22 -6.12
CA VAL A 319 24.21 -20.97 -6.88
C VAL A 319 25.57 -20.28 -6.92
N VAL A 320 26.05 -19.94 -8.11
CA VAL A 320 27.23 -19.08 -8.31
C VAL A 320 26.78 -17.78 -8.99
N LEU A 321 26.98 -16.63 -8.34
CA LEU A 321 26.53 -15.37 -8.93
C LEU A 321 27.36 -15.00 -10.18
N PRO A 322 26.72 -14.66 -11.31
CA PRO A 322 27.42 -14.19 -12.50
C PRO A 322 28.25 -12.92 -12.23
N LYS A 323 29.44 -12.85 -12.82
CA LYS A 323 30.48 -11.82 -12.62
C LYS A 323 30.99 -11.67 -11.18
N GLY A 324 30.63 -12.60 -10.29
CA GLY A 324 31.14 -12.70 -8.92
C GLY A 324 32.57 -13.26 -8.88
N PRO A 325 33.23 -13.29 -7.70
CA PRO A 325 34.60 -13.78 -7.57
C PRO A 325 34.78 -15.26 -7.97
N ALA A 326 33.75 -16.09 -7.69
CA ALA A 326 33.72 -17.51 -8.03
C ALA A 326 33.21 -17.80 -9.45
N ASP A 327 32.67 -16.81 -10.16
CA ASP A 327 32.19 -16.97 -11.53
C ASP A 327 33.31 -17.49 -12.43
N SER A 328 32.99 -18.44 -13.32
CA SER A 328 33.92 -19.16 -14.20
C SER A 328 35.02 -19.97 -13.49
N LYS A 329 35.02 -20.03 -12.15
CA LYS A 329 35.99 -20.82 -11.35
C LYS A 329 35.32 -21.99 -10.63
N ILE A 330 34.07 -21.80 -10.21
CA ILE A 330 33.20 -22.78 -9.58
C ILE A 330 31.93 -22.87 -10.42
N GLU A 331 31.34 -24.06 -10.50
CA GLU A 331 30.09 -24.33 -11.20
C GLU A 331 29.07 -25.00 -10.26
N GLU A 332 27.79 -24.85 -10.57
CA GLU A 332 26.72 -25.53 -9.86
C GLU A 332 26.91 -27.06 -9.94
N GLY A 333 26.82 -27.72 -8.79
CA GLY A 333 27.08 -29.16 -8.63
C GLY A 333 28.51 -29.50 -8.18
N ASP A 334 29.43 -28.54 -8.13
CA ASP A 334 30.79 -28.76 -7.61
C ASP A 334 30.76 -29.17 -6.14
N VAL A 335 31.40 -30.31 -5.82
CA VAL A 335 31.52 -30.80 -4.44
C VAL A 335 32.78 -30.23 -3.80
N LEU A 336 32.65 -29.44 -2.74
CA LEU A 336 33.78 -28.82 -2.04
C LEU A 336 34.54 -29.86 -1.20
N ILE A 337 35.83 -30.06 -1.51
CA ILE A 337 36.68 -31.04 -0.82
C ILE A 337 37.61 -30.35 0.19
N LYS A 338 38.32 -29.31 -0.23
CA LYS A 338 39.26 -28.56 0.64
C LYS A 338 39.15 -27.06 0.46
N VAL A 339 39.49 -26.34 1.53
CA VAL A 339 39.75 -24.90 1.52
C VAL A 339 41.09 -24.66 2.20
N ASN A 340 42.02 -23.95 1.53
CA ASN A 340 43.39 -23.73 2.00
C ASN A 340 44.09 -25.03 2.44
N ASP A 341 43.96 -26.06 1.60
CA ASP A 341 44.48 -27.43 1.80
C ASP A 341 43.90 -28.19 3.02
N GLU A 342 42.91 -27.63 3.72
CA GLU A 342 42.17 -28.26 4.82
C GLU A 342 40.90 -28.95 4.30
N LEU A 343 40.73 -30.26 4.57
CA LEU A 343 39.46 -30.97 4.33
C LEU A 343 38.34 -30.38 5.17
N LEU A 344 37.20 -30.09 4.53
CA LEU A 344 36.10 -29.33 5.10
C LEU A 344 34.73 -29.90 4.68
N THR A 345 33.80 -29.99 5.64
CA THR A 345 32.42 -30.48 5.40
C THR A 345 31.35 -29.60 6.03
N GLN A 346 31.72 -28.60 6.83
CA GLN A 346 30.80 -27.84 7.68
C GLN A 346 30.83 -26.35 7.37
N PHE A 347 29.67 -25.70 7.37
CA PHE A 347 29.53 -24.26 7.14
C PHE A 347 30.35 -23.42 8.12
N VAL A 348 30.22 -23.67 9.43
CA VAL A 348 30.92 -22.89 10.48
C VAL A 348 32.42 -22.73 10.17
N ARG A 349 33.09 -23.82 9.77
CA ARG A 349 34.51 -23.77 9.41
C ARG A 349 34.78 -23.04 8.09
N LEU A 350 33.91 -23.19 7.09
CA LEU A 350 34.03 -22.49 5.81
C LEU A 350 33.93 -20.99 6.05
N ASP A 351 32.97 -20.60 6.86
CA ASP A 351 32.68 -19.23 7.22
C ASP A 351 33.82 -18.59 8.02
N ASP A 352 34.42 -19.29 8.98
CA ASP A 352 35.62 -18.82 9.69
C ASP A 352 36.77 -18.50 8.72
N ILE A 353 37.00 -19.37 7.72
CA ILE A 353 38.05 -19.19 6.72
C ILE A 353 37.73 -17.98 5.83
N LEU A 354 36.49 -17.85 5.35
CA LEU A 354 36.07 -16.72 4.52
C LEU A 354 36.12 -15.40 5.31
N ASP A 355 35.57 -15.36 6.52
CA ASP A 355 35.50 -14.17 7.37
C ASP A 355 36.89 -13.66 7.78
N SER A 356 37.87 -14.56 7.95
CA SER A 356 39.27 -14.20 8.23
C SER A 356 40.08 -13.83 6.98
N SER A 357 39.58 -14.16 5.79
CA SER A 357 40.26 -13.93 4.51
C SER A 357 39.67 -12.75 3.72
N VAL A 358 38.78 -11.94 4.31
CA VAL A 358 38.18 -10.76 3.65
C VAL A 358 39.25 -9.84 3.06
N GLY A 359 39.14 -9.53 1.77
CA GLY A 359 40.13 -8.74 1.03
C GLY A 359 41.36 -9.52 0.57
N GLY A 360 41.45 -10.81 0.92
CA GLY A 360 42.49 -11.75 0.48
C GLY A 360 41.96 -12.80 -0.49
N GLN A 361 42.62 -13.95 -0.53
CA GLN A 361 42.31 -15.07 -1.41
C GLN A 361 42.19 -16.38 -0.64
N VAL A 362 41.35 -17.27 -1.14
CA VAL A 362 41.22 -18.65 -0.65
C VAL A 362 41.44 -19.63 -1.80
N LYS A 363 42.09 -20.76 -1.49
CA LYS A 363 42.28 -21.86 -2.44
C LYS A 363 41.24 -22.94 -2.19
N LEU A 364 40.35 -23.18 -3.15
CA LEU A 364 39.36 -24.25 -3.10
C LEU A 364 39.83 -25.43 -3.94
N LEU A 365 39.64 -26.64 -3.43
CA LEU A 365 39.69 -27.89 -4.20
C LEU A 365 38.26 -28.42 -4.26
N VAL A 366 37.71 -28.53 -5.47
CA VAL A 366 36.38 -29.08 -5.73
C VAL A 366 36.47 -30.31 -6.62
N GLN A 367 35.42 -31.14 -6.58
CA GLN A 367 35.25 -32.26 -7.49
C GLN A 367 34.03 -32.05 -8.38
N ARG A 368 34.25 -32.13 -9.70
CA ARG A 368 33.24 -31.94 -10.74
C ARG A 368 33.26 -33.13 -11.67
N GLY A 369 32.18 -33.91 -11.72
CA GLY A 369 32.08 -35.06 -12.62
C GLY A 369 33.17 -36.13 -12.41
N GLY A 370 33.76 -36.22 -11.21
CA GLY A 370 34.84 -37.15 -10.89
C GLY A 370 36.25 -36.55 -10.95
N GLU A 371 36.42 -35.41 -11.60
CA GLU A 371 37.73 -34.74 -11.75
C GLU A 371 37.93 -33.65 -10.70
N GLU A 372 39.18 -33.44 -10.30
CA GLU A 372 39.56 -32.43 -9.32
C GLU A 372 39.92 -31.11 -9.97
N PHE A 373 39.37 -30.03 -9.44
CA PHE A 373 39.62 -28.67 -9.89
C PHE A 373 40.09 -27.82 -8.72
N GLU A 374 41.23 -27.15 -8.88
CA GLU A 374 41.72 -26.17 -7.93
C GLU A 374 41.41 -24.75 -8.44
N ALA A 375 40.82 -23.93 -7.58
CA ALA A 375 40.50 -22.54 -7.87
C ALA A 375 41.03 -21.63 -6.76
N THR A 376 41.73 -20.56 -7.14
CA THR A 376 42.05 -19.46 -6.23
C THR A 376 41.05 -18.33 -6.42
N ILE A 377 40.34 -17.98 -5.35
CA ILE A 377 39.17 -17.09 -5.40
C ILE A 377 39.39 -15.94 -4.43
N ASP A 378 39.12 -14.72 -4.89
CA ASP A 378 39.16 -13.52 -4.06
C ASP A 378 37.96 -13.51 -3.11
N VAL A 379 38.19 -13.19 -1.84
CA VAL A 379 37.13 -13.10 -0.84
C VAL A 379 36.69 -11.65 -0.70
N GLY A 380 35.45 -11.37 -1.10
CA GLY A 380 34.82 -10.07 -0.93
C GLY A 380 34.24 -9.88 0.47
N ASP A 381 33.95 -8.63 0.80
CA ASP A 381 33.22 -8.24 2.01
C ASP A 381 31.71 -8.22 1.74
N LEU A 382 30.94 -8.99 2.49
CA LEU A 382 29.48 -9.00 2.41
C LEU A 382 28.87 -7.64 2.77
N HIS A 383 29.43 -6.91 3.73
CA HIS A 383 28.92 -5.59 4.11
C HIS A 383 29.04 -4.58 2.97
N ALA A 384 30.07 -4.70 2.12
CA ALA A 384 30.25 -3.82 0.96
C ALA A 384 29.19 -4.02 -0.14
N ILE A 385 28.65 -5.24 -0.26
CA ILE A 385 27.63 -5.60 -1.27
C ILE A 385 26.20 -5.63 -0.70
N THR A 386 26.03 -5.42 0.60
CA THR A 386 24.73 -5.16 1.22
C THR A 386 24.43 -3.66 1.19
N PRO A 387 23.20 -3.23 0.83
CA PRO A 387 22.79 -1.82 0.87
C PRO A 387 22.93 -1.23 2.27
N ASP A 388 23.48 -0.03 2.33
CA ASP A 388 23.76 0.78 3.53
C ASP A 388 23.36 2.25 3.35
N ARG A 389 22.88 2.60 2.16
CA ARG A 389 22.36 3.91 1.79
C ARG A 389 21.25 3.79 0.78
N TYR A 390 20.32 4.74 0.77
CA TYR A 390 19.30 4.89 -0.25
C TYR A 390 19.11 6.35 -0.63
N VAL A 391 18.52 6.57 -1.80
CA VAL A 391 18.17 7.90 -2.33
C VAL A 391 16.66 8.00 -2.43
N SER A 392 16.10 9.05 -1.85
CA SER A 392 14.70 9.46 -2.05
C SER A 392 14.66 10.49 -3.18
N ALA A 393 13.89 10.21 -4.23
CA ALA A 393 13.76 11.07 -5.40
C ALA A 393 12.37 10.93 -6.04
N ALA A 394 11.69 12.06 -6.25
CA ALA A 394 10.36 12.13 -6.90
C ALA A 394 9.33 11.13 -6.29
N GLY A 395 9.37 10.98 -4.96
CA GLY A 395 8.45 10.14 -4.19
C GLY A 395 8.74 8.65 -4.21
N ALA A 396 9.90 8.21 -4.70
CA ALA A 396 10.34 6.81 -4.69
C ALA A 396 11.71 6.62 -4.04
N LEU A 397 11.98 5.39 -3.59
CA LEU A 397 13.21 4.99 -2.89
C LEU A 397 14.10 4.07 -3.72
N PHE A 398 15.39 4.40 -3.76
CA PHE A 398 16.37 3.71 -4.59
C PHE A 398 17.63 3.31 -3.82
N HIS A 399 18.10 2.09 -4.00
CA HIS A 399 19.41 1.65 -3.49
C HIS A 399 20.13 0.70 -4.47
N LYS A 400 21.35 0.30 -4.14
CA LYS A 400 22.08 -0.72 -4.91
C LYS A 400 21.39 -2.09 -4.76
N LEU A 401 21.38 -2.94 -5.79
CA LEU A 401 20.84 -4.30 -5.64
C LEU A 401 21.60 -5.05 -4.52
N SER A 402 20.88 -5.69 -3.61
CA SER A 402 21.49 -6.42 -2.50
C SER A 402 21.95 -7.81 -2.92
N TYR A 403 22.92 -8.35 -2.20
CA TYR A 403 23.34 -9.73 -2.39
C TYR A 403 22.23 -10.75 -2.11
N GLN A 404 21.35 -10.47 -1.13
CA GLN A 404 20.19 -11.31 -0.83
C GLN A 404 19.30 -11.49 -2.06
N GLN A 405 18.91 -10.39 -2.69
CA GLN A 405 18.06 -10.43 -3.89
C GLN A 405 18.82 -10.96 -5.11
N ALA A 406 20.08 -10.53 -5.31
CA ALA A 406 20.88 -11.01 -6.43
C ALA A 406 21.08 -12.53 -6.39
N ARG A 407 21.31 -13.10 -5.20
CA ARG A 407 21.43 -14.55 -5.00
C ARG A 407 20.10 -15.27 -5.22
N PHE A 408 18.99 -14.76 -4.68
CA PHE A 408 17.67 -15.38 -4.86
C PHE A 408 17.31 -15.53 -6.34
N TYR A 409 17.59 -14.52 -7.17
CA TYR A 409 17.29 -14.53 -8.59
C TYR A 409 18.46 -14.96 -9.49
N ALA A 410 19.60 -15.37 -8.91
CA ALA A 410 20.83 -15.73 -9.61
C ALA A 410 21.29 -14.67 -10.64
N VAL A 411 21.20 -13.39 -10.28
CA VAL A 411 21.62 -12.25 -11.12
C VAL A 411 22.93 -11.63 -10.64
N THR A 412 23.61 -10.91 -11.53
CA THR A 412 24.84 -10.21 -11.18
C THR A 412 24.57 -8.95 -10.34
N LEU A 413 25.50 -8.63 -9.44
CA LEU A 413 25.53 -7.34 -8.72
C LEU A 413 26.14 -6.20 -9.55
N LYS A 414 26.89 -6.53 -10.62
CA LYS A 414 27.63 -5.53 -11.42
C LYS A 414 26.85 -5.10 -12.65
N ASP A 415 26.71 -3.78 -12.83
CA ASP A 415 26.05 -3.14 -13.96
C ASP A 415 24.61 -3.60 -14.20
N ASN A 416 23.87 -3.88 -13.11
CA ASN A 416 22.52 -4.44 -13.17
C ASN A 416 21.40 -3.38 -13.02
N GLY A 417 21.77 -2.10 -12.93
CA GLY A 417 20.83 -1.02 -12.71
C GLY A 417 20.69 -0.62 -11.24
N VAL A 418 19.69 0.20 -10.95
CA VAL A 418 19.37 0.66 -9.58
C VAL A 418 18.10 0.00 -9.10
N TYR A 419 18.13 -0.55 -7.89
CA TYR A 419 16.97 -1.19 -7.30
C TYR A 419 15.99 -0.14 -6.77
N CYS A 420 14.74 -0.23 -7.20
CA CYS A 420 13.63 0.57 -6.69
C CYS A 420 12.89 -0.26 -5.64
N CYS A 421 13.12 0.06 -4.36
CA CYS A 421 12.54 -0.67 -3.22
C CYS A 421 11.14 -0.19 -2.84
N GLU A 422 10.81 1.06 -3.14
CA GLU A 422 9.46 1.61 -2.98
C GLU A 422 9.07 2.35 -4.25
N ALA A 423 8.24 1.70 -5.07
CA ALA A 423 7.69 2.28 -6.29
C ALA A 423 6.60 3.31 -5.95
N GLY A 424 7.02 4.52 -5.59
CA GLY A 424 6.15 5.65 -5.25
C GLY A 424 6.23 6.81 -6.24
N GLY A 425 5.43 7.85 -5.99
CA GLY A 425 5.45 9.11 -6.75
C GLY A 425 5.48 8.92 -8.28
N SER A 426 6.54 9.43 -8.92
CA SER A 426 6.75 9.35 -10.37
C SER A 426 7.10 7.95 -10.90
N PHE A 427 7.59 7.04 -10.06
CA PHE A 427 8.15 5.74 -10.45
C PHE A 427 7.20 4.57 -10.17
N ARG A 428 5.89 4.79 -10.31
CA ARG A 428 4.89 3.73 -10.25
C ARG A 428 4.92 2.91 -11.54
N PHE A 429 5.69 1.84 -11.54
CA PHE A 429 5.76 0.87 -12.64
C PHE A 429 4.50 0.00 -12.68
N GLU A 430 4.13 -0.48 -13.86
CA GLU A 430 3.00 -1.40 -14.01
C GLU A 430 3.36 -2.80 -13.48
N GLY A 431 2.51 -3.39 -12.64
CA GLY A 431 2.69 -4.73 -12.09
C GLY A 431 2.97 -4.75 -10.58
N CYS A 432 3.90 -5.61 -10.15
CA CYS A 432 4.31 -5.73 -8.75
C CYS A 432 4.91 -4.41 -8.22
N GLU A 433 4.90 -4.19 -6.91
CA GLU A 433 5.40 -2.94 -6.31
C GLU A 433 6.89 -2.97 -5.97
N PHE A 434 7.49 -4.16 -5.97
CA PHE A 434 8.89 -4.41 -5.63
C PHE A 434 9.58 -5.24 -6.72
N GLY A 435 10.91 -5.32 -6.67
CA GLY A 435 11.67 -6.15 -7.61
C GLY A 435 12.13 -5.44 -8.90
N TRP A 436 11.98 -4.12 -8.98
CA TRP A 436 12.31 -3.35 -10.18
C TRP A 436 13.75 -2.86 -10.19
N LEU A 437 14.42 -3.05 -11.33
CA LEU A 437 15.75 -2.54 -11.62
C LEU A 437 15.70 -1.48 -12.72
N VAL A 438 15.93 -0.23 -12.35
CA VAL A 438 16.00 0.91 -13.27
C VAL A 438 17.30 0.83 -14.08
N GLN A 439 17.16 0.71 -15.40
CA GLN A 439 18.27 0.53 -16.35
C GLN A 439 18.72 1.86 -16.97
N SER A 440 17.77 2.73 -17.28
CA SER A 440 18.04 4.07 -17.81
C SER A 440 16.92 5.05 -17.51
N ILE A 441 17.28 6.33 -17.42
CA ILE A 441 16.34 7.45 -17.29
C ILE A 441 16.71 8.51 -18.31
N ASP A 442 15.71 8.99 -19.04
CA ASP A 442 15.89 9.98 -20.12
C ASP A 442 16.95 9.51 -21.14
N ASN A 443 16.90 8.22 -21.49
CA ASN A 443 17.86 7.53 -22.37
C ASN A 443 19.32 7.53 -21.87
N LYS A 444 19.58 7.92 -20.62
CA LYS A 444 20.90 7.84 -19.99
C LYS A 444 21.00 6.59 -19.11
N PRO A 445 22.00 5.72 -19.31
CA PRO A 445 22.16 4.52 -18.50
C PRO A 445 22.36 4.83 -17.01
N THR A 446 21.76 4.01 -16.15
CA THR A 446 21.87 4.10 -14.69
C THR A 446 22.42 2.78 -14.10
N PRO A 447 23.66 2.39 -14.42
CA PRO A 447 24.21 1.07 -14.04
C PRO A 447 24.39 0.89 -12.52
N ASN A 448 24.40 1.98 -11.76
CA ASN A 448 24.54 2.02 -10.31
C ASN A 448 23.88 3.27 -9.72
N LEU A 449 23.77 3.31 -8.38
CA LEU A 449 23.08 4.38 -7.66
C LEU A 449 23.67 5.77 -7.90
N ASP A 450 24.99 5.89 -8.04
CA ASP A 450 25.64 7.19 -8.25
C ASP A 450 25.38 7.74 -9.66
N ALA A 451 25.40 6.88 -10.68
CA ALA A 451 25.00 7.26 -12.03
C ALA A 451 23.53 7.70 -12.10
N PHE A 452 22.63 6.97 -11.42
CA PHE A 452 21.24 7.38 -11.26
C PHE A 452 21.13 8.77 -10.60
N VAL A 453 21.92 9.02 -9.57
CA VAL A 453 21.91 10.30 -8.87
C VAL A 453 22.25 11.44 -9.83
N GLU A 454 23.32 11.31 -10.59
CA GLU A 454 23.76 12.35 -11.54
C GLU A 454 22.75 12.57 -12.68
N VAL A 455 22.10 11.50 -13.16
CA VAL A 455 21.03 11.62 -14.17
C VAL A 455 19.83 12.38 -13.60
N MET A 456 19.35 12.00 -12.42
CA MET A 456 18.18 12.63 -11.80
C MET A 456 18.39 14.10 -11.46
N LYS A 457 19.60 14.49 -11.02
CA LYS A 457 19.96 15.90 -10.76
C LYS A 457 19.76 16.82 -11.96
N ALA A 458 19.86 16.28 -13.18
CA ALA A 458 19.77 17.05 -14.41
C ALA A 458 18.35 17.18 -14.97
N ILE A 459 17.36 16.48 -14.38
CA ILE A 459 15.99 16.44 -14.91
C ILE A 459 15.15 17.55 -14.28
N PRO A 460 14.57 18.46 -15.09
CA PRO A 460 13.64 19.48 -14.62
C PRO A 460 12.37 18.88 -14.00
N ASP A 461 11.72 19.63 -13.10
CA ASP A 461 10.36 19.32 -12.66
C ASP A 461 9.39 19.27 -13.85
N ARG A 462 8.34 18.44 -13.74
CA ARG A 462 7.33 18.17 -14.77
C ARG A 462 7.88 17.65 -16.10
N ALA A 463 9.18 17.32 -16.17
CA ALA A 463 9.77 16.72 -17.35
C ALA A 463 9.21 15.31 -17.57
N ARG A 464 8.90 14.99 -18.83
CA ARG A 464 8.48 13.65 -19.24
C ARG A 464 9.68 12.91 -19.79
N VAL A 465 10.08 11.85 -19.12
CA VAL A 465 11.28 11.10 -19.47
C VAL A 465 10.93 9.66 -19.73
N VAL A 466 11.66 9.06 -20.67
CA VAL A 466 11.58 7.62 -20.93
C VAL A 466 12.42 6.93 -19.87
N VAL A 467 11.83 5.96 -19.18
CA VAL A 467 12.50 5.10 -18.22
C VAL A 467 12.45 3.68 -18.72
N THR A 468 13.59 3.00 -18.70
CA THR A 468 13.65 1.58 -18.96
C THR A 468 14.01 0.82 -17.70
N TYR A 469 13.37 -0.31 -17.48
CA TYR A 469 13.47 -1.08 -16.24
C TYR A 469 13.23 -2.57 -16.51
N LYS A 470 13.71 -3.42 -15.60
CA LYS A 470 13.53 -4.87 -15.63
C LYS A 470 12.99 -5.35 -14.29
N HIS A 471 12.32 -6.50 -14.29
CA HIS A 471 11.91 -7.16 -13.06
C HIS A 471 12.90 -8.27 -12.71
N LEU A 472 13.22 -8.47 -11.43
CA LEU A 472 14.14 -9.53 -11.01
C LEU A 472 13.69 -10.95 -11.39
N ARG A 473 12.38 -11.21 -11.38
CA ARG A 473 11.79 -12.47 -11.88
C ARG A 473 11.90 -12.66 -13.40
N ASP A 474 12.07 -11.58 -14.17
CA ASP A 474 12.18 -11.62 -15.63
C ASP A 474 13.22 -10.60 -16.12
N MET A 475 14.47 -11.06 -16.16
CA MET A 475 15.59 -10.27 -16.66
C MET A 475 15.69 -10.24 -18.19
N HIS A 476 14.84 -10.97 -18.91
CA HIS A 476 14.82 -11.03 -20.37
C HIS A 476 14.00 -9.88 -20.96
N THR A 477 12.91 -9.50 -20.30
CA THR A 477 12.02 -8.43 -20.75
C THR A 477 12.52 -7.06 -20.27
N LEU A 478 12.81 -6.16 -21.22
CA LEU A 478 13.08 -4.75 -20.94
C LEU A 478 11.78 -3.96 -21.07
N ASN A 479 11.26 -3.50 -19.95
CA ASN A 479 10.08 -2.64 -19.91
C ASN A 479 10.49 -1.19 -20.19
N THR A 480 9.62 -0.46 -20.88
CA THR A 480 9.80 0.96 -21.17
C THR A 480 8.53 1.71 -20.84
N SER A 481 8.64 2.72 -19.99
CA SER A 481 7.53 3.60 -19.62
C SER A 481 7.93 5.07 -19.78
N ILE A 482 6.92 5.93 -19.92
CA ILE A 482 7.10 7.38 -19.88
C ILE A 482 6.55 7.85 -18.54
N ILE A 483 7.41 8.44 -17.71
CA ILE A 483 7.03 9.00 -16.43
C ILE A 483 7.09 10.53 -16.49
N SER A 484 6.30 11.18 -15.64
CA SER A 484 6.42 12.62 -15.36
C SER A 484 7.19 12.78 -14.06
N VAL A 485 8.37 13.40 -14.11
CA VAL A 485 9.22 13.62 -12.93
C VAL A 485 8.65 14.76 -12.12
N ASP A 486 8.08 14.42 -10.97
CA ASP A 486 7.45 15.34 -10.03
C ASP A 486 8.45 15.65 -8.90
N ARG A 487 8.91 16.90 -8.91
CA ARG A 487 9.84 17.44 -7.93
C ARG A 487 9.19 18.56 -7.12
N HIS A 488 8.01 19.04 -7.46
CA HIS A 488 7.37 20.14 -6.70
C HIS A 488 6.67 19.64 -5.43
N TRP A 489 6.14 18.40 -5.45
CA TRP A 489 5.63 17.73 -4.26
C TRP A 489 6.75 17.11 -3.41
N HIS A 490 7.85 16.68 -4.05
CA HIS A 490 9.08 16.15 -3.43
C HIS A 490 10.32 16.98 -3.82
N ARG A 491 10.45 18.16 -3.21
CA ARG A 491 11.43 19.21 -3.57
C ARG A 491 12.87 18.75 -3.47
N LYS A 492 13.19 17.97 -2.43
CA LYS A 492 14.56 17.54 -2.20
C LYS A 492 14.78 16.18 -2.81
N MET A 493 15.97 16.01 -3.34
CA MET A 493 16.53 14.70 -3.61
C MET A 493 17.50 14.45 -2.48
N SER A 494 17.29 13.38 -1.72
CA SER A 494 17.96 13.20 -0.44
C SER A 494 18.68 11.85 -0.42
N LEU A 495 19.93 11.85 0.05
CA LEU A 495 20.70 10.64 0.34
C LEU A 495 20.56 10.34 1.83
N HIS A 496 20.22 9.10 2.15
CA HIS A 496 20.11 8.61 3.51
C HIS A 496 21.19 7.54 3.70
N VAL A 497 22.05 7.73 4.69
CA VAL A 497 23.17 6.83 4.98
C VAL A 497 23.02 6.29 6.39
N ARG A 498 23.16 4.97 6.54
CA ARG A 498 23.10 4.29 7.82
C ARG A 498 24.18 4.79 8.78
N ASN A 499 23.81 5.06 10.03
CA ASN A 499 24.74 5.40 11.11
C ASN A 499 24.54 4.47 12.31
N ASP A 500 25.31 3.38 12.36
CA ASP A 500 25.23 2.37 13.43
C ASP A 500 25.75 2.87 14.80
N LYS A 501 26.33 4.08 14.88
CA LYS A 501 26.72 4.68 16.17
C LYS A 501 25.54 5.36 16.86
N THR A 502 24.75 6.10 16.09
CA THR A 502 23.56 6.82 16.59
C THR A 502 22.29 5.99 16.50
N GLY A 503 22.28 4.95 15.64
CA GLY A 503 21.08 4.18 15.33
C GLY A 503 20.15 4.84 14.33
N LEU A 504 20.52 6.02 13.82
CA LEU A 504 19.73 6.80 12.87
C LEU A 504 20.26 6.66 11.45
N TRP A 505 19.48 7.16 10.50
CA TRP A 505 19.93 7.38 9.13
C TRP A 505 20.17 8.87 8.91
N ASP A 506 21.41 9.20 8.54
CA ASP A 506 21.83 10.57 8.31
C ASP A 506 21.39 11.02 6.92
N THR A 507 20.59 12.08 6.87
CA THR A 507 20.04 12.63 5.62
C THR A 507 20.88 13.79 5.10
N THR A 508 21.27 13.73 3.83
CA THR A 508 21.95 14.80 3.10
C THR A 508 21.17 15.15 1.84
N THR A 509 20.82 16.43 1.66
CA THR A 509 20.20 16.89 0.40
C THR A 509 21.23 16.89 -0.72
N LEU A 510 20.98 16.09 -1.77
CA LEU A 510 21.80 15.97 -2.97
C LEU A 510 21.52 17.06 -3.99
N ALA A 511 20.24 17.41 -4.18
CA ALA A 511 19.81 18.46 -5.09
C ALA A 511 18.40 18.97 -4.76
N GLU A 512 18.18 20.25 -5.04
CA GLU A 512 16.86 20.88 -5.02
C GLU A 512 16.14 20.67 -6.37
N GLN A 513 14.88 21.05 -6.43
CA GLN A 513 14.08 21.04 -7.64
C GLN A 513 14.65 21.99 -8.71
N LEU A 514 14.83 21.50 -9.94
CA LEU A 514 15.06 22.33 -11.13
C LEU A 514 13.71 22.86 -11.66
N PRO A 515 13.62 24.13 -12.10
CA PRO A 515 12.37 24.71 -12.57
C PRO A 515 11.85 24.00 -13.81
N ALA A 516 10.53 23.84 -13.89
CA ALA A 516 9.88 23.24 -15.05
C ALA A 516 10.15 24.05 -16.34
N VAL A 517 10.31 23.34 -17.45
CA VAL A 517 10.48 23.97 -18.77
C VAL A 517 9.13 24.49 -19.24
N GLU A 518 9.10 25.76 -19.67
CA GLU A 518 7.87 26.37 -20.20
C GLU A 518 7.34 25.60 -21.42
N PRO A 519 6.05 25.23 -21.43
CA PRO A 519 5.47 24.49 -22.54
C PRO A 519 5.39 25.37 -23.79
N GLN A 520 5.63 24.76 -24.95
CA GLN A 520 5.48 25.42 -26.25
C GLN A 520 4.22 24.94 -26.96
N PRO A 521 3.55 25.80 -27.76
CA PRO A 521 2.40 25.41 -28.56
C PRO A 521 2.73 24.25 -29.52
N LYS A 522 1.87 23.22 -29.53
CA LYS A 522 2.03 22.04 -30.39
C LYS A 522 0.83 21.86 -31.31
N LYS A 523 1.07 21.25 -32.48
CA LYS A 523 0.04 20.97 -33.50
C LYS A 523 -0.30 19.49 -33.54
N ALA A 524 -1.60 19.17 -33.58
CA ALA A 524 -2.10 17.80 -33.71
C ALA A 524 -3.44 17.77 -34.46
N ASN A 525 -3.82 16.57 -34.92
CA ASN A 525 -5.11 16.32 -35.54
C ASN A 525 -5.80 15.17 -34.81
N PHE A 526 -7.13 15.23 -34.72
CA PHE A 526 -7.92 14.14 -34.17
C PHE A 526 -8.03 12.98 -35.15
N ILE A 527 -8.20 11.77 -34.60
CA ILE A 527 -8.53 10.57 -35.37
C ILE A 527 -9.83 10.77 -36.17
N GLN A 528 -9.87 10.19 -37.37
CA GLN A 528 -11.06 10.18 -38.22
C GLN A 528 -11.62 8.77 -38.31
N MET A 529 -12.91 8.59 -37.99
CA MET A 529 -13.58 7.29 -38.10
C MET A 529 -14.31 7.20 -39.44
N ALA A 530 -13.60 6.78 -40.48
CA ALA A 530 -14.09 6.79 -41.88
C ALA A 530 -15.32 5.87 -42.14
N GLY A 531 -15.60 4.91 -41.26
CA GLY A 531 -16.76 4.01 -41.33
C GLY A 531 -17.89 4.32 -40.33
N ALA A 532 -17.88 5.49 -39.70
CA ALA A 532 -18.83 5.84 -38.64
C ALA A 532 -20.27 5.93 -39.14
N GLN A 533 -21.16 5.16 -38.52
CA GLN A 533 -22.60 5.41 -38.56
C GLN A 533 -22.85 6.65 -37.65
N HIS A 534 -23.51 7.68 -38.17
CA HIS A 534 -23.75 8.99 -37.52
C HIS A 534 -22.53 9.95 -37.46
N PRO A 535 -22.16 10.61 -38.58
CA PRO A 535 -20.97 11.47 -38.66
C PRO A 535 -20.94 12.63 -37.65
N ALA A 536 -22.08 13.25 -37.38
CA ALA A 536 -22.17 14.37 -36.42
C ALA A 536 -21.96 13.91 -34.97
N ALA A 537 -22.48 12.73 -34.61
CA ALA A 537 -22.28 12.15 -33.28
C ALA A 537 -20.83 11.70 -33.06
N VAL A 538 -20.11 11.30 -34.11
CA VAL A 538 -18.70 10.91 -34.02
C VAL A 538 -17.74 12.10 -34.01
N ASP A 539 -18.12 13.22 -34.62
CA ASP A 539 -17.33 14.47 -34.56
C ASP A 539 -17.19 15.00 -33.12
N ILE A 540 -18.02 14.53 -32.17
CA ILE A 540 -17.89 14.83 -30.74
C ILE A 540 -16.54 14.42 -30.15
N VAL A 541 -15.80 13.49 -30.78
CA VAL A 541 -14.44 13.12 -30.37
C VAL A 541 -13.50 14.32 -30.28
N ARG A 542 -13.74 15.38 -31.09
CA ARG A 542 -12.99 16.65 -31.06
C ARG A 542 -13.30 17.52 -29.85
N SER A 543 -14.34 17.17 -29.11
CA SER A 543 -14.74 17.80 -27.85
C SER A 543 -14.33 16.95 -26.64
N PHE A 544 -13.51 15.91 -26.81
CA PHE A 544 -12.99 15.10 -25.72
C PHE A 544 -11.49 15.26 -25.53
N VAL A 545 -11.08 15.24 -24.28
CA VAL A 545 -9.68 15.22 -23.87
C VAL A 545 -9.48 14.13 -22.82
N ARG A 546 -8.31 13.49 -22.83
CA ARG A 546 -7.94 12.56 -21.77
C ARG A 546 -7.40 13.33 -20.59
N VAL A 547 -7.97 13.09 -19.41
CA VAL A 547 -7.59 13.72 -18.15
C VAL A 547 -6.84 12.68 -17.32
N SER A 548 -5.65 13.02 -16.86
CA SER A 548 -4.85 12.21 -15.93
C SER A 548 -4.59 13.03 -14.67
N VAL A 549 -4.97 12.48 -13.52
CA VAL A 549 -4.85 13.13 -12.22
C VAL A 549 -3.85 12.35 -11.38
N SER A 550 -2.86 13.04 -10.81
CA SER A 550 -1.93 12.50 -9.82
C SER A 550 -2.23 13.12 -8.46
N LEU A 551 -2.34 12.29 -7.42
CA LEU A 551 -2.76 12.68 -6.09
C LEU A 551 -1.57 12.43 -5.13
N PRO A 552 -0.81 13.49 -4.76
CA PRO A 552 0.44 13.38 -4.00
C PRO A 552 0.21 12.93 -2.56
N LEU A 553 -0.94 13.29 -1.97
CA LEU A 553 -1.35 12.89 -0.63
C LEU A 553 -2.76 12.33 -0.70
N ARG A 554 -2.99 11.15 -0.13
CA ARG A 554 -4.33 10.54 -0.09
C ARG A 554 -5.19 11.29 0.94
N LEU A 555 -6.23 11.96 0.46
CA LEU A 555 -7.20 12.71 1.28
C LEU A 555 -8.62 12.19 1.05
N ASP A 556 -9.53 12.63 1.90
CA ASP A 556 -10.98 12.44 1.79
C ASP A 556 -11.44 10.98 1.59
N GLY A 557 -10.76 10.04 2.24
CA GLY A 557 -11.06 8.61 2.17
C GLY A 557 -10.84 7.99 0.78
N PHE A 558 -10.13 8.68 -0.12
CA PHE A 558 -9.85 8.18 -1.46
C PHE A 558 -8.55 7.36 -1.48
N PRO A 559 -8.59 6.08 -1.88
CA PRO A 559 -7.47 5.17 -1.68
C PRO A 559 -6.39 5.26 -2.77
N LYS A 560 -6.70 5.82 -3.95
CA LYS A 560 -5.82 5.76 -5.12
C LYS A 560 -4.97 7.02 -5.28
N GLY A 561 -3.71 6.84 -5.69
CA GLY A 561 -2.77 7.95 -5.96
C GLY A 561 -2.78 8.46 -7.42
N ARG A 562 -3.48 7.79 -8.34
CA ARG A 562 -3.58 8.21 -9.75
C ARG A 562 -4.90 7.77 -10.35
N LYS A 563 -5.49 8.60 -11.21
CA LYS A 563 -6.70 8.27 -12.00
C LYS A 563 -6.59 8.80 -13.43
N ILE A 564 -7.18 8.08 -14.37
CA ILE A 564 -7.26 8.46 -15.78
C ILE A 564 -8.72 8.34 -16.21
N GLY A 565 -9.20 9.32 -16.97
CA GLY A 565 -10.52 9.31 -17.57
C GLY A 565 -10.60 10.28 -18.74
N PHE A 566 -11.81 10.52 -19.24
CA PHE A 566 -12.04 11.51 -20.29
C PHE A 566 -12.94 12.64 -19.79
N GLY A 567 -12.63 13.86 -20.24
CA GLY A 567 -13.43 15.05 -19.98
C GLY A 567 -13.99 15.64 -21.27
N LEU A 568 -15.17 16.26 -21.17
CA LEU A 568 -15.86 16.93 -22.28
C LEU A 568 -15.51 18.42 -22.30
N VAL A 569 -14.96 18.90 -23.40
CA VAL A 569 -14.66 20.32 -23.66
C VAL A 569 -15.97 21.08 -23.88
N ILE A 570 -16.26 22.02 -22.98
CA ILE A 570 -17.47 22.86 -23.01
C ILE A 570 -17.20 24.27 -23.55
N ASP A 571 -15.94 24.69 -23.57
CA ASP A 571 -15.46 25.93 -24.17
C ASP A 571 -14.01 25.71 -24.65
N ALA A 572 -13.82 25.57 -25.96
CA ALA A 572 -12.52 25.32 -26.57
C ALA A 572 -11.59 26.56 -26.57
N GLU A 573 -12.14 27.77 -26.57
CA GLU A 573 -11.35 29.00 -26.55
C GLU A 573 -10.75 29.26 -25.16
N LYS A 574 -11.54 29.00 -24.11
CA LYS A 574 -11.10 29.13 -22.71
C LYS A 574 -10.45 27.86 -22.15
N GLY A 575 -10.50 26.75 -22.89
CA GLY A 575 -9.98 25.45 -22.47
C GLY A 575 -10.75 24.82 -21.31
N LEU A 576 -12.07 25.04 -21.21
CA LEU A 576 -12.90 24.52 -20.12
C LEU A 576 -13.37 23.09 -20.41
N VAL A 577 -13.18 22.20 -19.44
CA VAL A 577 -13.46 20.76 -19.55
C VAL A 577 -14.27 20.28 -18.35
N ILE A 578 -15.37 19.56 -18.59
CA ILE A 578 -16.11 18.85 -17.53
C ILE A 578 -15.56 17.43 -17.39
N VAL A 579 -15.28 17.01 -16.15
CA VAL A 579 -14.82 15.67 -15.81
C VAL A 579 -15.62 15.11 -14.62
N SER A 580 -15.69 13.79 -14.50
CA SER A 580 -16.30 13.14 -13.33
C SER A 580 -15.45 13.33 -12.06
N ARG A 581 -16.10 13.51 -10.90
CA ARG A 581 -15.42 13.54 -9.60
C ARG A 581 -14.86 12.19 -9.15
N ALA A 582 -15.23 11.08 -9.79
CA ALA A 582 -14.53 9.81 -9.59
C ALA A 582 -13.09 9.82 -10.13
N ILE A 583 -12.77 10.75 -11.03
CA ILE A 583 -11.41 10.99 -11.57
C ILE A 583 -10.71 12.08 -10.77
N LEU A 584 -11.44 13.13 -10.39
CA LEU A 584 -10.96 14.24 -9.56
C LEU A 584 -11.74 14.32 -8.24
N PRO A 585 -11.30 13.62 -7.18
CA PRO A 585 -12.00 13.59 -5.90
C PRO A 585 -11.84 14.89 -5.09
N TYR A 586 -10.64 15.47 -5.09
CA TYR A 586 -10.24 16.72 -4.41
C TYR A 586 -9.18 17.46 -5.25
N ASP A 587 -8.85 18.70 -4.85
CA ASP A 587 -8.04 19.63 -5.64
C ASP A 587 -6.54 19.66 -5.31
N MET A 588 -6.08 19.00 -4.24
CA MET A 588 -4.65 18.75 -4.00
C MET A 588 -4.13 17.69 -4.99
N CYS A 589 -3.83 18.10 -6.21
CA CYS A 589 -3.48 17.19 -7.30
C CYS A 589 -2.73 17.86 -8.45
N ASP A 590 -2.04 17.05 -9.25
CA ASP A 590 -1.60 17.44 -10.58
C ASP A 590 -2.57 16.96 -11.64
N ILE A 591 -2.89 17.84 -12.59
CA ILE A 591 -3.78 17.52 -13.70
C ILE A 591 -3.03 17.67 -15.02
N THR A 592 -2.99 16.58 -15.76
CA THR A 592 -2.53 16.53 -17.15
C THR A 592 -3.73 16.37 -18.07
N ILE A 593 -3.84 17.24 -19.07
CA ILE A 593 -4.83 17.15 -20.14
C ILE A 593 -4.13 16.77 -21.44
N THR A 594 -4.53 15.64 -22.03
CA THR A 594 -4.04 15.18 -23.33
C THR A 594 -5.11 15.39 -24.40
N VAL A 595 -4.81 16.27 -25.35
CA VAL A 595 -5.69 16.64 -26.47
C VAL A 595 -5.26 15.88 -27.74
N ALA A 596 -6.24 15.34 -28.45
CA ALA A 596 -6.02 14.57 -29.69
C ALA A 596 -4.98 13.43 -29.54
N ASP A 597 -4.88 12.87 -28.32
CA ASP A 597 -3.90 11.85 -27.92
C ASP A 597 -2.43 12.20 -28.25
N SER A 598 -2.11 13.50 -28.36
CA SER A 598 -0.84 13.97 -28.89
C SER A 598 -0.29 15.19 -28.15
N ILE A 599 -1.12 16.19 -27.91
CA ILE A 599 -0.71 17.42 -27.21
C ILE A 599 -1.00 17.23 -25.74
N ILE A 600 -0.01 17.48 -24.90
CA ILE A 600 -0.16 17.35 -23.46
C ILE A 600 0.13 18.70 -22.81
N VAL A 601 -0.82 19.15 -21.98
CA VAL A 601 -0.80 20.44 -21.28
C VAL A 601 -1.24 20.24 -19.83
N ASP A 602 -0.83 21.17 -18.97
CA ASP A 602 -1.24 21.19 -17.58
C ASP A 602 -2.67 21.73 -17.47
N GLY A 603 -3.43 21.18 -16.53
CA GLY A 603 -4.77 21.62 -16.17
C GLY A 603 -4.83 22.16 -14.74
N LYS A 604 -5.85 22.95 -14.45
CA LYS A 604 -6.18 23.42 -13.09
C LYS A 604 -7.65 23.21 -12.79
N VAL A 605 -7.98 22.98 -11.52
CA VAL A 605 -9.36 22.91 -11.04
C VAL A 605 -9.96 24.31 -11.01
N ILE A 606 -11.11 24.49 -11.64
CA ILE A 606 -11.90 25.74 -11.56
C ILE A 606 -13.04 25.60 -10.56
N PHE A 607 -13.69 24.44 -10.57
CA PHE A 607 -14.88 24.20 -9.77
C PHE A 607 -15.08 22.69 -9.55
N MET A 608 -15.54 22.29 -8.37
CA MET A 608 -15.97 20.93 -8.08
C MET A 608 -17.40 20.98 -7.54
N HIS A 609 -18.32 20.26 -8.18
CA HIS A 609 -19.70 20.31 -7.73
C HIS A 609 -19.88 19.47 -6.45
N PRO A 610 -20.56 19.99 -5.42
CA PRO A 610 -20.66 19.35 -4.09
C PRO A 610 -21.55 18.11 -4.05
N LEU A 611 -22.54 18.00 -4.96
CA LEU A 611 -23.56 16.94 -4.95
C LEU A 611 -23.60 16.15 -6.26
N GLN A 612 -23.77 16.83 -7.39
CA GLN A 612 -23.69 16.27 -8.74
C GLN A 612 -22.24 15.90 -9.10
N ASN A 613 -22.03 14.72 -9.68
CA ASN A 613 -20.73 14.04 -9.84
C ASN A 613 -19.78 14.62 -10.90
N TYR A 614 -19.58 15.95 -10.92
CA TYR A 614 -18.72 16.59 -11.92
C TYR A 614 -17.82 17.69 -11.32
N ALA A 615 -16.72 17.95 -12.03
CA ALA A 615 -15.80 19.04 -11.80
C ALA A 615 -15.48 19.72 -13.13
N ILE A 616 -15.08 20.99 -13.08
CA ILE A 616 -14.67 21.79 -14.23
C ILE A 616 -13.20 22.12 -14.10
N LEU A 617 -12.46 21.80 -15.15
CA LEU A 617 -11.04 22.03 -15.32
C LEU A 617 -10.80 23.11 -16.36
N GLN A 618 -9.64 23.74 -16.29
CA GLN A 618 -9.15 24.64 -17.34
C GLN A 618 -7.73 24.27 -17.74
N TYR A 619 -7.47 24.19 -19.05
CA TYR A 619 -6.11 24.17 -19.62
C TYR A 619 -5.84 25.44 -20.43
N ASP A 620 -4.57 25.74 -20.70
CA ASP A 620 -4.19 26.83 -21.59
C ASP A 620 -4.40 26.43 -23.06
N ALA A 621 -5.46 26.97 -23.66
CA ALA A 621 -5.81 26.71 -25.06
C ALA A 621 -4.77 27.25 -26.05
N SER A 622 -3.97 28.25 -25.68
CA SER A 622 -2.94 28.82 -26.56
C SER A 622 -1.82 27.84 -26.89
N LEU A 623 -1.62 26.83 -26.02
CA LEU A 623 -0.64 25.76 -26.22
C LEU A 623 -1.14 24.65 -27.17
N VAL A 624 -2.41 24.68 -27.57
CA VAL A 624 -3.07 23.61 -28.30
C VAL A 624 -3.48 24.07 -29.70
N GLN A 625 -2.68 23.72 -30.71
CA GLN A 625 -3.00 23.96 -32.13
C GLN A 625 -3.65 22.70 -32.74
N ALA A 626 -4.82 22.34 -32.23
CA ALA A 626 -5.64 21.23 -32.73
C ALA A 626 -7.07 21.71 -32.99
N PRO A 627 -7.85 21.07 -33.89
CA PRO A 627 -9.23 21.48 -34.18
C PRO A 627 -10.20 21.00 -33.09
N VAL A 628 -9.96 21.43 -31.84
CA VAL A 628 -10.82 21.19 -30.68
C VAL A 628 -12.15 21.91 -30.87
N LYS A 629 -13.25 21.28 -30.47
CA LYS A 629 -14.59 21.87 -30.55
C LYS A 629 -15.22 21.99 -29.17
N SER A 630 -15.99 23.06 -28.97
CA SER A 630 -16.89 23.19 -27.83
C SER A 630 -18.11 22.28 -28.05
N ALA A 631 -18.40 21.41 -27.09
CA ALA A 631 -19.60 20.59 -27.14
C ALA A 631 -20.87 21.45 -27.04
N LYS A 632 -21.86 21.18 -27.90
CA LYS A 632 -23.18 21.81 -27.84
C LYS A 632 -24.04 21.06 -26.82
N LEU A 633 -24.28 21.68 -25.66
CA LEU A 633 -25.08 21.08 -24.59
C LEU A 633 -26.57 21.32 -24.84
N ALA A 634 -27.40 20.29 -24.67
CA ALA A 634 -28.85 20.42 -24.70
C ALA A 634 -29.35 21.26 -23.52
N THR A 635 -30.36 22.10 -23.77
CA THR A 635 -31.04 22.89 -22.72
C THR A 635 -32.28 22.19 -22.18
N THR A 636 -32.89 21.32 -23.00
CA THR A 636 -34.04 20.50 -22.62
C THR A 636 -33.58 19.13 -22.15
N PRO A 637 -34.13 18.59 -21.04
CA PRO A 637 -33.82 17.24 -20.57
C PRO A 637 -34.31 16.19 -21.58
N ILE A 638 -33.53 15.12 -21.73
CA ILE A 638 -33.91 13.92 -22.49
C ILE A 638 -35.01 13.15 -21.77
N ARG A 639 -35.91 12.49 -22.50
CA ARG A 639 -37.04 11.74 -21.92
C ARG A 639 -36.83 10.24 -21.95
N GLN A 640 -37.51 9.54 -21.06
CA GLN A 640 -37.56 8.08 -21.09
C GLN A 640 -38.15 7.58 -22.41
N GLY A 641 -37.55 6.55 -22.99
CA GLY A 641 -37.91 5.99 -24.29
C GLY A 641 -37.38 6.77 -25.51
N GLU A 642 -36.74 7.92 -25.32
CA GLU A 642 -36.16 8.71 -26.40
C GLU A 642 -34.92 8.01 -27.00
N SER A 643 -34.85 7.95 -28.34
CA SER A 643 -33.69 7.41 -29.05
C SER A 643 -32.51 8.38 -28.94
N THR A 644 -31.32 7.85 -28.69
CA THR A 644 -30.08 8.62 -28.57
C THR A 644 -28.88 7.81 -29.09
N ILE A 645 -27.72 8.43 -29.17
CA ILE A 645 -26.46 7.76 -29.55
C ILE A 645 -25.53 7.82 -28.35
N PHE A 646 -25.14 6.64 -27.88
CA PHE A 646 -24.09 6.52 -26.87
C PHE A 646 -22.72 6.68 -27.55
N PHE A 647 -21.92 7.61 -27.07
CA PHE A 647 -20.50 7.76 -27.42
C PHE A 647 -19.67 7.69 -26.14
N GLY A 648 -18.80 6.70 -26.00
CA GLY A 648 -18.01 6.50 -24.79
C GLY A 648 -16.60 5.99 -25.07
N PHE A 649 -15.80 5.89 -24.01
CA PHE A 649 -14.45 5.32 -24.08
C PHE A 649 -14.37 4.04 -23.28
N ASN A 650 -13.91 2.97 -23.93
CA ASN A 650 -13.74 1.67 -23.27
C ASN A 650 -12.46 1.63 -22.41
N GLN A 651 -12.21 0.50 -21.76
CA GLN A 651 -11.03 0.26 -20.91
C GLN A 651 -9.69 0.46 -21.64
N ASN A 652 -9.66 0.27 -22.97
CA ASN A 652 -8.48 0.51 -23.82
C ASN A 652 -8.33 1.98 -24.26
N LEU A 653 -9.09 2.89 -23.64
CA LEU A 653 -9.12 4.32 -23.95
C LEU A 653 -9.53 4.63 -25.40
N ARG A 654 -10.26 3.72 -26.06
CA ARG A 654 -10.73 3.88 -27.45
C ARG A 654 -12.20 4.30 -27.49
N PRO A 655 -12.58 5.20 -28.41
CA PRO A 655 -13.97 5.60 -28.57
C PRO A 655 -14.81 4.44 -29.13
N VAL A 656 -16.01 4.28 -28.58
CA VAL A 656 -17.04 3.34 -29.01
C VAL A 656 -18.35 4.08 -29.18
N VAL A 657 -19.16 3.63 -30.14
CA VAL A 657 -20.41 4.30 -30.52
C VAL A 657 -21.51 3.27 -30.73
N ALA A 658 -22.69 3.53 -30.19
CA ALA A 658 -23.87 2.71 -30.44
C ALA A 658 -25.15 3.53 -30.38
N LYS A 659 -26.09 3.24 -31.30
CA LYS A 659 -27.46 3.74 -31.19
C LYS A 659 -28.17 3.02 -30.05
N THR A 660 -28.89 3.75 -29.21
CA THR A 660 -29.58 3.22 -28.05
C THR A 660 -30.83 4.06 -27.75
N ALA A 661 -31.55 3.72 -26.68
CA ALA A 661 -32.65 4.51 -26.17
C ALA A 661 -32.54 4.61 -24.64
N VAL A 662 -33.09 5.69 -24.09
CA VAL A 662 -33.16 5.86 -22.64
C VAL A 662 -34.14 4.84 -22.06
N THR A 663 -33.66 3.96 -21.19
CA THR A 663 -34.49 2.93 -20.55
C THR A 663 -35.20 3.48 -19.35
N ASP A 664 -34.51 4.25 -18.51
CA ASP A 664 -35.07 4.85 -17.31
C ASP A 664 -34.37 6.16 -16.93
N ILE A 665 -35.10 7.04 -16.25
CA ILE A 665 -34.54 8.23 -15.60
C ILE A 665 -35.07 8.30 -14.19
N THR A 666 -34.21 7.95 -13.23
CA THR A 666 -34.59 7.78 -11.83
C THR A 666 -33.63 8.48 -10.91
N SER A 667 -34.12 8.98 -9.77
CA SER A 667 -33.24 9.54 -8.75
C SER A 667 -32.51 8.41 -8.04
N VAL A 668 -31.19 8.47 -8.06
CA VAL A 668 -30.32 7.47 -7.41
C VAL A 668 -29.61 8.06 -6.21
N ALA A 669 -29.44 7.23 -5.20
CA ALA A 669 -28.54 7.49 -4.09
C ALA A 669 -27.42 6.45 -4.16
N ILE A 670 -26.20 6.90 -4.48
CA ILE A 670 -25.05 6.00 -4.50
C ILE A 670 -24.77 5.53 -3.07
N PRO A 671 -24.62 4.21 -2.83
CA PRO A 671 -24.34 3.69 -1.49
C PRO A 671 -23.07 4.29 -0.89
N ALA A 672 -23.10 4.52 0.43
CA ALA A 672 -21.95 5.05 1.15
C ALA A 672 -21.00 3.92 1.57
N SER A 673 -19.70 4.17 1.49
CA SER A 673 -18.69 3.32 2.14
C SER A 673 -18.73 3.59 3.65
N THR A 674 -19.06 2.56 4.43
CA THR A 674 -19.13 2.63 5.90
C THR A 674 -17.74 2.61 6.54
N THR A 675 -16.75 1.99 5.89
CA THR A 675 -15.38 1.86 6.41
C THR A 675 -14.50 3.05 6.03
N THR A 676 -14.76 3.67 4.88
CA THR A 676 -13.98 4.80 4.36
C THR A 676 -14.92 5.88 3.79
N PRO A 677 -15.44 6.79 4.64
CA PRO A 677 -16.26 7.89 4.17
C PRO A 677 -15.54 8.68 3.09
N ARG A 678 -16.17 8.85 1.93
CA ARG A 678 -15.62 9.55 0.77
C ARG A 678 -16.70 10.24 -0.03
N TYR A 679 -16.31 11.19 -0.88
CA TYR A 679 -17.25 11.85 -1.78
C TYR A 679 -18.09 10.82 -2.56
N ARG A 680 -19.41 11.03 -2.51
CA ARG A 680 -20.39 10.32 -3.33
C ARG A 680 -21.42 11.30 -3.83
N ALA A 681 -22.04 10.95 -4.94
CA ALA A 681 -23.11 11.75 -5.49
C ALA A 681 -24.43 11.40 -4.79
N VAL A 682 -25.16 12.44 -4.36
CA VAL A 682 -26.46 12.33 -3.68
C VAL A 682 -27.44 13.30 -4.33
N ASN A 683 -28.74 13.01 -4.22
CA ASN A 683 -29.81 13.83 -4.81
C ASN A 683 -29.53 14.10 -6.29
N LEU A 684 -29.37 13.05 -7.10
CA LEU A 684 -29.18 13.17 -8.54
C LEU A 684 -30.19 12.31 -9.32
N ASP A 685 -30.57 12.80 -10.49
CA ASP A 685 -31.24 12.00 -11.51
C ASP A 685 -30.16 11.27 -12.34
N ALA A 686 -30.27 9.95 -12.42
CA ALA A 686 -29.46 9.11 -13.27
C ALA A 686 -30.26 8.59 -14.47
N ILE A 687 -29.60 8.58 -15.62
CA ILE A 687 -30.13 8.09 -16.89
C ILE A 687 -29.47 6.74 -17.19
N THR A 688 -30.28 5.73 -17.49
CA THR A 688 -29.83 4.42 -17.96
C THR A 688 -30.23 4.22 -19.43
N VAL A 689 -29.51 3.33 -20.11
CA VAL A 689 -29.67 3.11 -21.57
C VAL A 689 -29.69 1.62 -21.92
N ASP A 690 -30.36 1.28 -23.02
CA ASP A 690 -30.46 -0.08 -23.56
C ASP A 690 -29.21 -0.43 -24.39
N THR A 691 -28.04 -0.43 -23.76
CA THR A 691 -26.82 -0.94 -24.40
C THR A 691 -25.81 -1.45 -23.38
N SER A 692 -25.31 -2.66 -23.60
CA SER A 692 -24.25 -3.27 -22.77
C SER A 692 -22.88 -2.61 -22.94
N LEU A 693 -22.68 -1.77 -23.96
CA LEU A 693 -21.45 -0.98 -24.12
C LEU A 693 -21.30 0.06 -23.02
N SER A 694 -22.41 0.53 -22.46
CA SER A 694 -22.43 1.57 -21.43
C SER A 694 -21.77 1.10 -20.12
N GLU A 695 -21.87 -0.19 -19.80
CA GLU A 695 -21.25 -0.82 -18.62
C GLU A 695 -19.73 -0.95 -18.74
N ARG A 696 -19.18 -0.95 -19.96
CA ARG A 696 -17.74 -1.08 -20.21
C ARG A 696 -17.02 0.26 -20.36
N CYS A 697 -17.75 1.36 -20.23
CA CYS A 697 -17.25 2.71 -20.48
C CYS A 697 -17.38 3.59 -19.24
N GLY A 698 -16.24 4.01 -18.69
CA GLY A 698 -16.22 4.88 -17.51
C GLY A 698 -16.47 6.37 -17.80
N SER A 699 -16.43 6.78 -19.06
CA SER A 699 -16.65 8.17 -19.49
C SER A 699 -17.26 8.20 -20.88
N GLY A 700 -18.17 9.15 -21.13
CA GLY A 700 -18.84 9.31 -22.43
C GLY A 700 -19.95 10.35 -22.39
N VAL A 701 -20.83 10.29 -23.38
CA VAL A 701 -21.99 11.17 -23.56
C VAL A 701 -23.14 10.44 -24.28
N LEU A 702 -24.36 10.91 -24.05
CA LEU A 702 -25.52 10.65 -24.91
C LEU A 702 -25.70 11.83 -25.85
N VAL A 703 -25.82 11.55 -27.15
CA VAL A 703 -25.77 12.55 -28.22
C VAL A 703 -26.93 12.36 -29.18
N ALA A 704 -27.58 13.46 -29.56
CA ALA A 704 -28.60 13.48 -30.61
C ALA A 704 -27.97 13.28 -32.01
N GLU A 705 -28.79 12.97 -33.02
CA GLU A 705 -28.28 12.76 -34.39
C GLU A 705 -27.59 14.01 -34.99
N ASP A 706 -27.88 15.20 -34.49
CA ASP A 706 -27.25 16.47 -34.90
C ASP A 706 -25.92 16.78 -34.18
N GLY A 707 -25.48 15.92 -33.26
CA GLY A 707 -24.27 16.11 -32.46
C GLY A 707 -24.48 16.88 -31.14
N THR A 708 -25.72 17.26 -30.79
CA THR A 708 -26.02 17.90 -29.50
C THR A 708 -25.91 16.91 -28.34
N VAL A 709 -25.17 17.26 -27.29
CA VAL A 709 -24.97 16.43 -26.09
C VAL A 709 -26.17 16.55 -25.14
N GLN A 710 -26.92 15.46 -24.99
CA GLN A 710 -28.13 15.36 -24.17
C GLN A 710 -27.82 14.96 -22.71
N ALA A 711 -26.77 14.16 -22.49
CA ALA A 711 -26.32 13.75 -21.16
C ALA A 711 -24.81 13.44 -21.13
N LEU A 712 -24.19 13.59 -19.96
CA LEU A 712 -22.83 13.13 -19.66
C LEU A 712 -22.88 11.70 -19.11
N TRP A 713 -22.05 10.80 -19.61
CA TRP A 713 -21.89 9.46 -19.05
C TRP A 713 -20.67 9.42 -18.13
N MET A 714 -20.89 9.13 -16.85
CA MET A 714 -19.86 9.28 -15.81
C MET A 714 -19.77 8.06 -14.90
N THR A 715 -18.60 7.89 -14.28
CA THR A 715 -18.37 6.89 -13.24
C THR A 715 -18.68 7.45 -11.86
N TYR A 716 -19.41 6.71 -11.04
CA TYR A 716 -19.75 7.04 -9.66
C TYR A 716 -19.13 5.96 -8.76
N LEU A 717 -18.41 6.37 -7.73
CA LEU A 717 -17.80 5.45 -6.76
C LEU A 717 -18.74 5.27 -5.57
N GLY A 718 -19.12 4.02 -5.27
CA GLY A 718 -19.98 3.69 -4.15
C GLY A 718 -19.26 2.98 -3.01
N GLU A 719 -19.85 1.89 -2.53
CA GLU A 719 -19.30 1.08 -1.43
C GLU A 719 -17.99 0.37 -1.79
N ARG A 720 -17.23 0.01 -0.76
CA ARG A 720 -16.04 -0.83 -0.88
C ARG A 720 -16.45 -2.25 -0.51
N THR A 721 -16.22 -3.19 -1.43
CA THR A 721 -16.53 -4.61 -1.23
C THR A 721 -15.63 -5.23 -0.16
N ALA A 722 -16.02 -6.38 0.40
CA ALA A 722 -15.23 -7.12 1.40
C ALA A 722 -13.79 -7.43 0.92
N ASN A 723 -13.59 -7.55 -0.39
CA ASN A 723 -12.29 -7.79 -1.02
C ASN A 723 -11.47 -6.50 -1.22
N GLY A 724 -11.86 -5.39 -0.60
CA GLY A 724 -11.16 -4.10 -0.72
C GLY A 724 -11.37 -3.37 -2.05
N ARG A 725 -12.17 -3.90 -2.99
CA ARG A 725 -12.40 -3.23 -4.29
C ARG A 725 -13.55 -2.25 -4.23
N ASP A 726 -13.38 -1.11 -4.90
CA ASP A 726 -14.41 -0.08 -5.04
C ASP A 726 -15.49 -0.49 -6.05
N GLN A 727 -16.76 -0.44 -5.65
CA GLN A 727 -17.86 -0.60 -6.59
C GLN A 727 -18.03 0.68 -7.41
N SER A 728 -18.00 0.52 -8.74
CA SER A 728 -18.17 1.61 -9.70
C SER A 728 -19.50 1.46 -10.44
N TYR A 729 -20.25 2.57 -10.52
CA TYR A 729 -21.51 2.65 -11.28
C TYR A 729 -21.31 3.58 -12.47
N HIS A 730 -21.85 3.22 -13.63
CA HIS A 730 -21.76 4.02 -14.86
C HIS A 730 -23.16 4.52 -15.22
N LEU A 731 -23.38 5.83 -15.11
CA LEU A 731 -24.72 6.44 -15.22
C LEU A 731 -24.66 7.75 -16.01
N GLY A 732 -25.74 8.03 -16.73
CA GLY A 732 -25.93 9.28 -17.45
C GLY A 732 -26.45 10.40 -16.54
N MET A 733 -26.01 11.63 -16.76
CA MET A 733 -26.49 12.84 -16.10
C MET A 733 -26.91 13.86 -17.15
N SER A 734 -28.13 14.40 -17.07
CA SER A 734 -28.63 15.35 -18.07
C SER A 734 -27.77 16.62 -18.14
N THR A 735 -27.49 17.10 -19.36
CA THR A 735 -26.78 18.36 -19.55
C THR A 735 -27.57 19.59 -19.15
N SER A 736 -28.91 19.47 -19.07
CA SER A 736 -29.78 20.56 -18.62
C SER A 736 -29.45 21.06 -17.20
N ALA A 737 -29.03 20.15 -16.31
CA ALA A 737 -28.63 20.46 -14.94
C ALA A 737 -27.31 21.25 -14.84
N LEU A 738 -26.51 21.28 -15.91
CA LEU A 738 -25.20 21.94 -15.90
C LEU A 738 -25.29 23.45 -16.11
N HIS A 739 -26.30 23.95 -16.82
CA HIS A 739 -26.38 25.36 -17.26
C HIS A 739 -26.35 26.34 -16.09
N ALA A 740 -26.98 25.99 -14.95
CA ALA A 740 -27.01 26.84 -13.76
C ALA A 740 -25.61 27.23 -13.23
N VAL A 741 -24.60 26.39 -13.50
CA VAL A 741 -23.23 26.58 -13.01
C VAL A 741 -22.26 26.87 -14.16
N VAL A 742 -22.41 26.17 -15.28
CA VAL A 742 -21.52 26.30 -16.45
C VAL A 742 -21.62 27.69 -17.06
N ASP A 743 -22.81 28.29 -17.11
CA ASP A 743 -22.98 29.63 -17.71
C ASP A 743 -22.29 30.70 -16.87
N ASP A 744 -22.38 30.64 -15.54
CA ASP A 744 -21.68 31.54 -14.61
C ASP A 744 -20.15 31.44 -14.82
N ILE A 745 -19.60 30.21 -14.91
CA ILE A 745 -18.16 29.98 -15.14
C ILE A 745 -17.74 30.46 -16.53
N LYS A 746 -18.55 30.23 -17.57
CA LYS A 746 -18.29 30.75 -18.91
C LYS A 746 -18.30 32.27 -18.95
N ASN A 747 -19.06 32.94 -18.09
CA ASN A 747 -19.05 34.39 -17.98
C ASN A 747 -17.86 34.93 -17.15
N GLY A 748 -17.10 34.06 -16.50
CA GLY A 748 -15.92 34.40 -15.70
C GLY A 748 -16.18 34.46 -14.20
N ASP A 749 -17.39 34.12 -13.76
CA ASP A 749 -17.75 34.08 -12.35
C ASP A 749 -17.28 32.77 -11.69
N ARG A 750 -17.06 32.79 -10.38
CA ARG A 750 -16.80 31.60 -9.56
C ARG A 750 -18.05 31.28 -8.74
N PRO A 751 -18.83 30.26 -9.10
CA PRO A 751 -20.06 29.92 -8.39
C PRO A 751 -19.75 29.56 -6.93
N GLN A 752 -20.42 30.24 -6.00
CA GLN A 752 -20.41 29.89 -4.57
C GLN A 752 -21.75 29.26 -4.23
N LEU A 753 -21.84 27.95 -4.43
CA LEU A 753 -23.08 27.23 -4.22
C LEU A 753 -23.41 27.12 -2.73
N ARG A 754 -24.70 27.10 -2.44
CA ARG A 754 -25.25 26.72 -1.14
C ARG A 754 -26.13 25.49 -1.32
N ILE A 755 -26.16 24.60 -0.35
CA ILE A 755 -26.92 23.35 -0.43
C ILE A 755 -27.79 23.14 0.81
N LEU A 756 -28.86 22.35 0.65
CA LEU A 756 -29.53 21.71 1.76
C LEU A 756 -28.76 20.43 2.12
N ASN A 757 -28.22 20.38 3.33
CA ASN A 757 -27.43 19.26 3.85
C ASN A 757 -28.31 18.07 4.25
N LEU A 758 -28.89 17.43 3.25
CA LEU A 758 -29.77 16.29 3.41
C LEU A 758 -29.66 15.32 2.24
N GLU A 759 -29.96 14.07 2.51
CA GLU A 759 -30.16 13.04 1.50
C GLU A 759 -31.67 12.79 1.37
N THR A 760 -32.17 12.85 0.14
CA THR A 760 -33.56 12.55 -0.20
C THR A 760 -33.69 11.18 -0.82
N HIS A 761 -34.89 10.62 -0.72
CA HIS A 761 -35.31 9.47 -1.50
C HIS A 761 -36.63 9.78 -2.22
N ILE A 762 -36.87 9.10 -3.34
CA ILE A 762 -38.13 9.20 -4.05
C ILE A 762 -39.23 8.57 -3.19
N MET A 763 -40.37 9.23 -3.13
CA MET A 763 -41.60 8.71 -2.59
C MET A 763 -42.66 8.60 -3.69
N GLN A 764 -43.27 7.44 -3.82
CA GLN A 764 -44.38 7.24 -4.76
C GLN A 764 -45.69 7.82 -4.21
N MET A 765 -46.64 8.19 -5.08
CA MET A 765 -47.93 8.73 -4.63
C MET A 765 -48.72 7.78 -3.71
N SER A 766 -48.58 6.46 -3.90
CA SER A 766 -49.21 5.45 -3.03
C SER A 766 -48.71 5.56 -1.59
N GLU A 767 -47.41 5.78 -1.40
CA GLU A 767 -46.77 6.00 -0.10
C GLU A 767 -47.16 7.38 0.45
N ALA A 768 -47.12 8.42 -0.38
CA ALA A 768 -47.51 9.76 0.02
C ALA A 768 -48.95 9.82 0.60
N ARG A 769 -49.88 9.04 0.03
CA ARG A 769 -51.25 8.86 0.58
C ARG A 769 -51.23 8.25 1.98
N ILE A 770 -50.41 7.23 2.22
CA ILE A 770 -50.27 6.58 3.54
C ILE A 770 -49.68 7.57 4.57
N HIS A 771 -48.79 8.43 4.11
CA HIS A 771 -48.20 9.53 4.89
C HIS A 771 -49.15 10.71 5.14
N GLY A 772 -50.38 10.67 4.61
CA GLY A 772 -51.42 11.65 4.87
C GLY A 772 -51.47 12.82 3.90
N LEU A 773 -50.83 12.72 2.73
CA LEU A 773 -50.90 13.76 1.71
C LEU A 773 -52.34 13.90 1.19
N SER A 774 -52.84 15.14 1.13
CA SER A 774 -54.20 15.43 0.67
C SER A 774 -54.37 15.15 -0.83
N GLN A 775 -55.60 14.88 -1.27
CA GLN A 775 -55.89 14.71 -2.69
C GLN A 775 -55.55 15.96 -3.52
N GLU A 776 -55.71 17.16 -2.93
CA GLU A 776 -55.37 18.43 -3.60
C GLU A 776 -53.88 18.53 -3.94
N TRP A 777 -52.99 18.08 -3.05
CA TRP A 777 -51.56 18.05 -3.34
C TRP A 777 -51.21 17.01 -4.40
N ILE A 778 -51.87 15.85 -4.38
CA ILE A 778 -51.67 14.81 -5.39
C ILE A 778 -52.08 15.33 -6.77
N ASP A 779 -53.26 15.95 -6.90
CA ASP A 779 -53.73 16.53 -8.16
C ASP A 779 -52.75 17.61 -8.68
N ARG A 780 -52.11 18.37 -7.77
CA ARG A 780 -51.08 19.34 -8.12
C ARG A 780 -49.80 18.67 -8.64
N VAL A 781 -49.32 17.63 -7.97
CA VAL A 781 -48.13 16.86 -8.40
C VAL A 781 -48.37 16.18 -9.74
N GLU A 782 -49.54 15.56 -9.94
CA GLU A 782 -49.91 14.90 -11.19
C GLU A 782 -50.02 15.88 -12.37
N LYS A 783 -50.43 17.12 -12.09
CA LYS A 783 -50.48 18.17 -13.10
C LYS A 783 -49.11 18.76 -13.43
N GLU A 784 -48.25 18.94 -12.43
CA GLU A 784 -46.93 19.56 -12.59
C GLU A 784 -45.94 18.60 -13.25
N ASP A 785 -45.95 17.32 -12.85
CA ASP A 785 -45.08 16.28 -13.38
C ASP A 785 -45.84 15.01 -13.81
N PRO A 786 -46.54 15.07 -14.96
CA PRO A 786 -47.40 13.97 -15.43
C PRO A 786 -46.63 12.70 -15.83
N GLU A 787 -45.30 12.76 -15.90
CA GLU A 787 -44.45 11.65 -16.32
C GLU A 787 -44.02 10.77 -15.12
N ARG A 788 -43.83 11.36 -13.93
CA ARG A 788 -43.23 10.65 -12.78
C ARG A 788 -44.13 10.54 -11.55
N HIS A 789 -45.03 11.49 -11.31
CA HIS A 789 -45.89 11.53 -10.12
C HIS A 789 -45.14 11.18 -8.82
N GLN A 790 -44.15 12.00 -8.45
CA GLN A 790 -43.28 11.73 -7.30
C GLN A 790 -43.03 12.95 -6.42
N LEU A 791 -42.67 12.70 -5.16
CA LEU A 791 -42.17 13.68 -4.21
C LEU A 791 -40.88 13.16 -3.56
N PHE A 792 -40.22 14.02 -2.78
CA PHE A 792 -39.00 13.66 -2.07
C PHE A 792 -39.22 13.62 -0.56
N ILE A 793 -38.80 12.52 0.06
CA ILE A 793 -38.73 12.38 1.52
C ILE A 793 -37.28 12.51 1.98
N VAL A 794 -37.08 13.23 3.09
CA VAL A 794 -35.78 13.35 3.74
C VAL A 794 -35.41 12.00 4.36
N ARG A 795 -34.39 11.35 3.81
CA ARG A 795 -33.86 10.08 4.30
C ARG A 795 -32.87 10.30 5.44
N LYS A 796 -31.99 11.30 5.28
CA LYS A 796 -30.93 11.61 6.23
C LYS A 796 -30.66 13.11 6.26
N VAL A 797 -30.29 13.62 7.43
CA VAL A 797 -29.77 14.97 7.61
C VAL A 797 -28.34 14.90 8.13
N ASP A 798 -27.49 15.83 7.72
CA ASP A 798 -26.09 15.83 8.14
C ASP A 798 -25.94 16.16 9.62
N SER A 799 -24.79 15.77 10.19
CA SER A 799 -24.35 16.28 11.48
C SER A 799 -24.34 17.81 11.50
N ASP A 800 -24.73 18.38 12.65
CA ASP A 800 -24.84 19.82 12.87
C ASP A 800 -25.88 20.52 11.98
N HIS A 801 -26.86 19.80 11.40
CA HIS A 801 -27.98 20.41 10.69
C HIS A 801 -28.81 21.32 11.62
N VAL A 802 -28.59 22.63 11.53
CA VAL A 802 -29.37 23.67 12.21
C VAL A 802 -30.32 24.28 11.19
N GLY A 803 -31.53 23.75 11.05
CA GLY A 803 -32.36 24.25 9.94
C GLY A 803 -33.73 23.65 9.68
N GLY A 804 -34.33 22.97 10.65
CA GLY A 804 -35.76 22.68 10.63
C GLY A 804 -36.17 21.37 9.97
N LEU A 805 -35.57 20.93 8.85
CA LEU A 805 -35.90 19.65 8.20
C LEU A 805 -35.40 18.46 9.03
N MET A 806 -36.19 17.38 9.07
CA MET A 806 -35.96 16.17 9.84
C MET A 806 -36.11 14.93 8.97
N GLU A 807 -35.47 13.84 9.38
CA GLU A 807 -35.68 12.52 8.76
C GLU A 807 -37.17 12.17 8.77
N GLY A 808 -37.69 11.79 7.60
CA GLY A 808 -39.08 11.46 7.38
C GLY A 808 -39.96 12.63 6.88
N ASP A 809 -39.45 13.85 6.79
CA ASP A 809 -40.19 14.98 6.21
C ASP A 809 -40.36 14.81 4.71
N ILE A 810 -41.57 15.05 4.21
CA ILE A 810 -41.85 15.07 2.77
C ILE A 810 -41.83 16.52 2.29
N ILE A 811 -40.95 16.84 1.36
CA ILE A 811 -40.79 18.20 0.83
C ILE A 811 -41.83 18.43 -0.25
N LEU A 812 -42.76 19.37 -0.02
CA LEU A 812 -43.80 19.72 -0.99
C LEU A 812 -43.36 20.89 -1.86
N THR A 813 -42.95 22.00 -1.24
CA THR A 813 -42.49 23.19 -1.97
C THR A 813 -41.26 23.81 -1.35
N LEU A 814 -40.45 24.48 -2.19
CA LEU A 814 -39.37 25.37 -1.80
C LEU A 814 -39.57 26.72 -2.50
N ASN A 815 -39.63 27.81 -1.74
CA ASN A 815 -39.99 29.16 -2.21
C ASN A 815 -41.28 29.18 -3.04
N GLY A 816 -42.28 28.38 -2.63
CA GLY A 816 -43.57 28.27 -3.29
C GLY A 816 -43.59 27.42 -4.56
N ARG A 817 -42.44 26.92 -5.04
CA ARG A 817 -42.35 26.01 -6.19
C ARG A 817 -42.43 24.56 -5.72
N LEU A 818 -43.25 23.75 -6.39
CA LEU A 818 -43.38 22.32 -6.10
C LEU A 818 -42.06 21.58 -6.41
N VAL A 819 -41.68 20.63 -5.55
CA VAL A 819 -40.44 19.86 -5.70
C VAL A 819 -40.78 18.44 -6.16
N THR A 820 -40.76 18.21 -7.47
CA THR A 820 -41.05 16.90 -8.09
C THR A 820 -39.85 16.33 -8.83
N ARG A 821 -38.85 17.16 -9.12
CA ARG A 821 -37.59 16.78 -9.78
C ARG A 821 -36.39 17.25 -8.96
N VAL A 822 -35.26 16.58 -9.14
CA VAL A 822 -34.00 16.97 -8.48
C VAL A 822 -33.58 18.40 -8.81
N THR A 823 -33.80 18.85 -10.05
CA THR A 823 -33.48 20.22 -10.47
C THR A 823 -34.33 21.30 -9.79
N ASP A 824 -35.47 20.94 -9.18
CA ASP A 824 -36.25 21.90 -8.39
C ASP A 824 -35.51 22.31 -7.10
N PHE A 825 -34.54 21.51 -6.64
CA PHE A 825 -33.66 21.88 -5.52
C PHE A 825 -32.65 22.97 -5.89
N ASP A 826 -32.37 23.23 -7.18
CA ASP A 826 -31.36 24.21 -7.61
C ASP A 826 -31.63 25.64 -7.10
N VAL A 827 -32.87 25.94 -6.68
CA VAL A 827 -33.23 27.17 -5.97
C VAL A 827 -32.37 27.42 -4.72
N MET A 828 -31.83 26.36 -4.10
CA MET A 828 -30.97 26.45 -2.92
C MET A 828 -29.64 27.15 -3.19
N TYR A 829 -29.10 27.08 -4.42
CA TYR A 829 -27.75 27.55 -4.73
C TYR A 829 -27.51 29.03 -4.44
N ARG A 830 -28.55 29.87 -4.55
CA ARG A 830 -28.45 31.33 -4.45
C ARG A 830 -29.15 31.93 -3.24
N ASN A 831 -29.80 31.10 -2.41
CA ASN A 831 -30.63 31.56 -1.30
C ASN A 831 -30.08 31.05 0.03
N GLU A 832 -29.81 31.95 0.97
CA GLU A 832 -29.38 31.60 2.33
C GLU A 832 -30.49 30.88 3.12
N TYR A 833 -31.73 31.27 2.88
CA TYR A 833 -32.92 30.66 3.46
C TYR A 833 -33.93 30.31 2.37
N LEU A 834 -34.65 29.22 2.56
CA LEU A 834 -35.78 28.83 1.72
C LEU A 834 -37.05 28.75 2.56
N ASP A 835 -38.15 29.22 2.00
CA ASP A 835 -39.48 29.01 2.57
C ASP A 835 -40.01 27.65 2.09
N ALA A 836 -39.99 26.67 2.98
CA ALA A 836 -40.38 25.30 2.70
C ALA A 836 -41.79 25.01 3.21
N VAL A 837 -42.59 24.31 2.39
CA VAL A 837 -43.81 23.64 2.86
C VAL A 837 -43.54 22.15 2.85
N ILE A 838 -43.72 21.51 3.98
CA ILE A 838 -43.48 20.07 4.14
C ILE A 838 -44.71 19.37 4.71
N LEU A 839 -44.77 18.05 4.53
CA LEU A 839 -45.67 17.18 5.28
C LEU A 839 -44.86 16.45 6.35
N ARG A 840 -45.18 16.71 7.62
CA ARG A 840 -44.57 16.05 8.79
C ARG A 840 -45.66 15.48 9.66
N LYS A 841 -45.59 14.18 9.97
CA LYS A 841 -46.58 13.50 10.83
C LYS A 841 -48.04 13.75 10.41
N ARG A 842 -48.31 13.78 9.09
CA ARG A 842 -49.62 14.06 8.48
C ARG A 842 -50.13 15.50 8.59
N GLU A 843 -49.28 16.43 9.01
CA GLU A 843 -49.61 17.85 9.09
C GLU A 843 -48.74 18.66 8.12
N GLU A 844 -49.35 19.65 7.47
CA GLU A 844 -48.63 20.62 6.65
C GLU A 844 -47.91 21.63 7.55
N VAL A 845 -46.59 21.72 7.40
CA VAL A 845 -45.75 22.61 8.21
C VAL A 845 -45.02 23.58 7.28
N HIS A 846 -45.15 24.87 7.60
CA HIS A 846 -44.38 25.93 6.96
C HIS A 846 -43.11 26.17 7.77
N LEU A 847 -41.96 26.03 7.13
CA LEU A 847 -40.64 26.16 7.75
C LEU A 847 -39.78 27.12 6.95
N LYS A 848 -38.96 27.90 7.64
CA LYS A 848 -37.86 28.62 7.02
C LYS A 848 -36.59 27.81 7.24
N VAL A 849 -36.05 27.23 6.16
CA VAL A 849 -34.90 26.30 6.21
C VAL A 849 -33.64 27.02 5.76
N SER A 850 -32.52 26.77 6.44
CA SER A 850 -31.22 27.38 6.11
C SER A 850 -30.46 26.50 5.11
N THR A 851 -29.79 27.12 4.15
CA THR A 851 -28.80 26.45 3.29
C THR A 851 -27.39 26.69 3.84
N VAL A 852 -26.44 25.83 3.48
CA VAL A 852 -25.04 25.90 3.94
C VAL A 852 -24.13 26.12 2.72
N PRO A 853 -23.14 27.04 2.79
CA PRO A 853 -22.24 27.26 1.66
C PRO A 853 -21.26 26.10 1.51
N THR A 854 -20.97 25.71 0.27
CA THR A 854 -20.29 24.44 0.00
C THR A 854 -18.80 24.44 0.29
N HIS A 855 -18.18 25.63 0.33
CA HIS A 855 -16.76 25.77 0.65
C HIS A 855 -16.43 25.43 2.11
N GLU A 856 -17.42 25.37 3.01
CA GLU A 856 -17.23 24.93 4.39
C GLU A 856 -16.90 23.43 4.51
N PHE A 857 -17.12 22.65 3.45
CA PHE A 857 -16.93 21.20 3.44
C PHE A 857 -15.73 20.73 2.59
N GLU A 858 -15.06 21.65 1.90
CA GLU A 858 -13.86 21.34 1.14
C GLU A 858 -12.65 21.22 2.08
N THR A 859 -11.78 20.25 1.80
CA THR A 859 -10.50 20.14 2.50
C THR A 859 -9.58 21.26 2.02
N ASP A 860 -9.27 22.20 2.90
CA ASP A 860 -8.40 23.36 2.65
C ASP A 860 -7.09 23.31 3.48
N ARG A 861 -7.01 22.34 4.39
CA ARG A 861 -5.86 22.10 5.26
C ARG A 861 -5.72 20.63 5.60
N ALA A 862 -4.49 20.13 5.51
CA ALA A 862 -4.14 18.79 5.98
C ALA A 862 -2.85 18.86 6.83
N VAL A 863 -2.78 18.07 7.90
CA VAL A 863 -1.64 17.95 8.79
C VAL A 863 -1.21 16.49 8.83
N VAL A 864 0.03 16.21 8.46
CA VAL A 864 0.66 14.92 8.71
C VAL A 864 1.42 14.99 10.03
N PHE A 865 1.06 14.13 10.97
CA PHE A 865 1.64 14.10 12.31
C PHE A 865 1.95 12.66 12.73
N CYS A 866 3.23 12.34 12.96
CA CYS A 866 3.68 11.00 13.35
C CYS A 866 3.14 9.88 12.43
N GLY A 867 2.97 10.18 11.13
CA GLY A 867 2.42 9.28 10.11
C GLY A 867 0.90 9.23 10.00
N ALA A 868 0.15 9.94 10.84
CA ALA A 868 -1.30 10.14 10.66
C ALA A 868 -1.56 11.34 9.75
N VAL A 869 -2.44 11.20 8.75
CA VAL A 869 -2.94 12.31 7.93
C VAL A 869 -4.25 12.81 8.56
N LEU A 870 -4.25 14.08 8.94
CA LEU A 870 -5.32 14.74 9.68
C LEU A 870 -5.90 15.88 8.84
N HIS A 871 -7.22 16.01 8.80
CA HIS A 871 -7.88 17.19 8.22
C HIS A 871 -9.24 17.42 8.90
N ARG A 872 -9.96 18.48 8.51
CA ARG A 872 -11.33 18.70 9.00
C ARG A 872 -12.28 17.66 8.40
N PRO A 873 -13.32 17.21 9.11
CA PRO A 873 -14.29 16.25 8.58
C PRO A 873 -14.95 16.78 7.30
N HIS A 874 -14.63 16.18 6.15
CA HIS A 874 -15.21 16.55 4.87
C HIS A 874 -16.69 16.15 4.78
N HIS A 875 -17.39 16.64 3.75
CA HIS A 875 -18.84 16.46 3.58
C HIS A 875 -19.31 15.02 3.81
N ALA A 876 -18.69 14.03 3.16
CA ALA A 876 -19.12 12.64 3.29
C ALA A 876 -18.95 12.01 4.68
N VAL A 877 -18.04 12.51 5.53
CA VAL A 877 -17.99 12.11 6.96
C VAL A 877 -19.23 12.65 7.67
N ARG A 878 -19.55 13.94 7.45
CA ARG A 878 -20.68 14.63 8.08
C ARG A 878 -22.05 14.06 7.68
N GLN A 879 -22.16 13.54 6.47
CA GLN A 879 -23.32 12.80 5.97
C GLN A 879 -23.51 11.43 6.65
N GLN A 880 -22.45 10.86 7.23
CA GLN A 880 -22.49 9.51 7.78
C GLN A 880 -22.68 9.51 9.31
N ILE A 881 -22.17 10.52 10.01
CA ILE A 881 -22.27 10.66 11.48
C ILE A 881 -23.37 11.65 11.90
N LYS A 882 -23.89 11.47 13.12
CA LYS A 882 -24.89 12.40 13.71
C LYS A 882 -24.26 13.58 14.44
N LYS A 883 -23.05 13.40 14.98
CA LYS A 883 -22.35 14.40 15.77
C LYS A 883 -20.87 14.37 15.41
N VAL A 884 -20.33 15.52 15.03
CA VAL A 884 -18.89 15.71 14.88
C VAL A 884 -18.26 15.86 16.27
N HIS A 885 -17.16 15.14 16.52
CA HIS A 885 -16.50 15.14 17.83
C HIS A 885 -15.36 16.16 17.95
N SER A 886 -14.72 16.46 16.83
CA SER A 886 -13.60 17.41 16.70
C SER A 886 -13.36 17.67 15.21
N ASP A 887 -12.74 18.80 14.86
CA ASP A 887 -12.25 19.08 13.51
C ASP A 887 -10.87 18.43 13.23
N VAL A 888 -10.37 17.58 14.13
CA VAL A 888 -9.15 16.78 13.94
C VAL A 888 -9.54 15.33 13.59
N TYR A 889 -9.81 15.08 12.31
CA TYR A 889 -10.21 13.77 11.78
C TYR A 889 -9.03 13.05 11.12
N ILE A 890 -8.84 11.77 11.45
CA ILE A 890 -7.80 10.91 10.89
C ILE A 890 -8.31 10.28 9.59
N SER A 891 -7.67 10.58 8.46
CA SER A 891 -8.07 10.05 7.15
C SER A 891 -7.22 8.88 6.67
N LEU A 892 -5.96 8.83 7.09
CA LEU A 892 -4.99 7.80 6.73
C LEU A 892 -3.93 7.67 7.83
N ARG A 893 -3.30 6.51 7.89
CA ARG A 893 -2.05 6.24 8.61
C ARG A 893 -1.02 5.66 7.65
N ILE A 894 0.24 6.02 7.82
CA ILE A 894 1.35 5.54 7.01
C ILE A 894 1.95 4.30 7.68
N ALA A 895 2.22 3.25 6.91
CA ALA A 895 2.88 2.04 7.41
C ALA A 895 4.27 2.37 7.98
N GLY A 896 4.71 1.67 9.03
CA GLY A 896 6.00 1.95 9.66
C GLY A 896 6.04 3.23 10.52
N SER A 897 4.89 3.84 10.81
CA SER A 897 4.81 5.06 11.61
C SER A 897 4.32 4.84 13.05
N PRO A 898 4.62 5.77 13.99
CA PRO A 898 4.05 5.72 15.33
C PRO A 898 2.52 5.69 15.33
N ALA A 899 1.86 6.42 14.43
CA ALA A 899 0.40 6.38 14.32
C ALA A 899 -0.12 4.96 14.08
N TYR A 900 0.57 4.18 13.23
CA TYR A 900 0.25 2.79 12.96
C TYR A 900 0.54 1.90 14.18
N MET A 901 1.74 2.01 14.74
CA MET A 901 2.21 1.23 15.89
C MET A 901 1.31 1.35 17.13
N TYR A 902 0.83 2.56 17.44
CA TYR A 902 -0.01 2.83 18.62
C TYR A 902 -1.52 2.72 18.33
N GLY A 903 -1.91 2.14 17.19
CA GLY A 903 -3.29 1.79 16.91
C GLY A 903 -4.20 2.98 16.56
N LEU A 904 -3.66 4.11 16.11
CA LEU A 904 -4.52 5.13 15.48
C LEU A 904 -5.13 4.52 14.22
N ALA A 905 -6.44 4.68 14.06
CA ALA A 905 -7.17 4.19 12.91
C ALA A 905 -7.74 5.34 12.09
N PRO A 906 -7.82 5.21 10.76
CA PRO A 906 -8.66 6.07 9.93
C PRO A 906 -10.08 6.12 10.49
N THR A 907 -10.80 7.21 10.22
CA THR A 907 -12.15 7.53 10.74
C THR A 907 -12.25 8.00 12.19
N ASN A 908 -11.17 7.89 12.97
CA ASN A 908 -11.14 8.39 14.34
C ASN A 908 -11.02 9.92 14.41
N PHE A 909 -11.48 10.49 15.53
CA PHE A 909 -11.40 11.92 15.85
C PHE A 909 -10.52 12.15 17.06
N ILE A 910 -9.56 13.08 16.98
CA ILE A 910 -8.74 13.49 18.12
C ILE A 910 -9.41 14.67 18.83
N THR A 911 -9.75 14.48 20.10
CA THR A 911 -10.52 15.46 20.90
C THR A 911 -9.66 16.21 21.92
N ALA A 912 -8.52 15.66 22.31
CA ALA A 912 -7.58 16.33 23.22
C ALA A 912 -6.15 15.77 23.10
N VAL A 913 -5.17 16.63 23.38
CA VAL A 913 -3.75 16.30 23.51
C VAL A 913 -3.31 16.62 24.94
N ASN A 914 -2.76 15.64 25.66
CA ASN A 914 -2.35 15.76 27.07
C ASN A 914 -3.44 16.32 28.01
N GLY A 915 -4.70 16.08 27.68
CA GLY A 915 -5.86 16.57 28.44
C GLY A 915 -6.30 17.99 28.08
N VAL A 916 -5.58 18.69 27.20
CA VAL A 916 -5.99 19.97 26.62
C VAL A 916 -6.92 19.68 25.43
N PRO A 917 -8.18 20.17 25.44
CA PRO A 917 -9.08 19.99 24.31
C PRO A 917 -8.50 20.59 23.02
N THR A 918 -8.58 19.82 21.93
CA THR A 918 -8.14 20.23 20.59
C THR A 918 -9.33 20.18 19.65
N PRO A 919 -10.20 21.21 19.67
CA PRO A 919 -11.42 21.21 18.87
C PRO A 919 -11.15 21.35 17.37
N ASP A 920 -9.96 21.83 16.99
CA ASP A 920 -9.54 22.12 15.62
C ASP A 920 -8.05 21.82 15.39
N LEU A 921 -7.64 21.89 14.12
CA LEU A 921 -6.26 21.62 13.70
C LEU A 921 -5.27 22.67 14.25
N ASP A 922 -5.68 23.93 14.44
CA ASP A 922 -4.80 24.96 15.00
C ASP A 922 -4.39 24.61 16.42
N LYS A 923 -5.36 24.27 17.26
CA LYS A 923 -5.10 23.88 18.63
C LYS A 923 -4.34 22.57 18.70
N PHE A 924 -4.62 21.63 17.80
CA PHE A 924 -3.85 20.39 17.70
C PHE A 924 -2.37 20.64 17.37
N VAL A 925 -2.07 21.41 16.33
CA VAL A 925 -0.69 21.75 15.95
C VAL A 925 0.01 22.54 17.05
N GLU A 926 -0.68 23.48 17.71
CA GLU A 926 -0.13 24.22 18.85
C GLU A 926 0.28 23.30 20.01
N GLU A 927 -0.60 22.39 20.44
CA GLU A 927 -0.33 21.50 21.57
C GLU A 927 0.71 20.42 21.22
N THR A 928 0.68 19.87 20.00
CA THR A 928 1.65 18.85 19.56
C THR A 928 3.05 19.40 19.35
N ASN A 929 3.20 20.67 18.98
CA ASN A 929 4.50 21.33 18.88
C ASN A 929 5.16 21.59 20.24
N LYS A 930 4.40 21.60 21.34
CA LYS A 930 4.94 21.70 22.72
C LYS A 930 5.58 20.39 23.18
N ILE A 931 5.27 19.28 22.52
CA ILE A 931 5.75 17.95 22.88
C ILE A 931 7.17 17.77 22.34
N PRO A 932 8.17 17.54 23.20
CA PRO A 932 9.52 17.24 22.75
C PRO A 932 9.57 15.95 21.92
N ASP A 933 10.50 15.89 20.98
CA ASP A 933 10.76 14.66 20.24
C ASP A 933 11.15 13.50 21.17
N ASN A 934 10.83 12.27 20.76
CA ASN A 934 11.08 11.04 21.50
C ASN A 934 10.48 11.00 22.92
N THR A 935 9.35 11.69 23.14
CA THR A 935 8.61 11.65 24.43
C THR A 935 7.18 11.17 24.26
N TYR A 936 6.64 10.57 25.32
CA TYR A 936 5.24 10.11 25.37
C TYR A 936 4.27 11.25 25.61
N PHE A 937 3.12 11.14 24.96
CA PHE A 937 1.97 12.01 25.17
C PHE A 937 0.69 11.21 25.05
N ARG A 938 -0.42 11.82 25.50
CA ARG A 938 -1.74 11.20 25.51
C ARG A 938 -2.65 11.86 24.49
N LEU A 939 -3.37 11.06 23.72
CA LEU A 939 -4.44 11.50 22.84
C LEU A 939 -5.76 10.96 23.36
N LYS A 940 -6.76 11.84 23.47
CA LYS A 940 -8.15 11.41 23.70
C LYS A 940 -8.84 11.27 22.34
N ILE A 941 -9.29 10.08 22.03
CA ILE A 941 -9.79 9.72 20.71
C ILE A 941 -11.26 9.32 20.84
N MET A 942 -12.04 9.65 19.81
CA MET A 942 -13.38 9.13 19.60
C MET A 942 -13.40 8.33 18.31
N THR A 943 -13.85 7.08 18.35
CA THR A 943 -14.09 6.33 17.11
C THR A 943 -15.29 6.89 16.35
N PHE A 944 -15.40 6.50 15.08
CA PHE A 944 -16.56 6.84 14.24
C PHE A 944 -17.91 6.44 14.88
N ASP A 945 -17.93 5.30 15.59
CA ASP A 945 -19.10 4.76 16.30
C ASP A 945 -19.30 5.31 17.71
N ASN A 946 -18.67 6.44 18.05
CA ASN A 946 -18.78 7.12 19.34
C ASN A 946 -18.21 6.35 20.54
N GLN A 947 -17.18 5.53 20.33
CA GLN A 947 -16.46 4.88 21.43
C GLN A 947 -15.23 5.72 21.82
N PRO A 948 -15.18 6.26 23.06
CA PRO A 948 -14.03 7.01 23.52
C PRO A 948 -12.91 6.06 23.97
N TRP A 949 -11.67 6.39 23.64
CA TRP A 949 -10.50 5.72 24.18
C TRP A 949 -9.32 6.69 24.28
N VAL A 950 -8.24 6.26 24.94
CA VAL A 950 -7.02 7.06 25.12
C VAL A 950 -5.85 6.29 24.52
N ALA A 951 -5.16 6.91 23.57
CA ALA A 951 -3.87 6.42 23.10
C ALA A 951 -2.75 7.09 23.90
N THR A 952 -1.73 6.32 24.28
CA THR A 952 -0.41 6.85 24.62
C THR A 952 0.47 6.63 23.41
N MET A 953 1.14 7.68 22.93
CA MET A 953 2.00 7.60 21.75
C MET A 953 3.33 8.31 22.02
N LYS A 954 4.41 7.78 21.46
CA LYS A 954 5.73 8.41 21.49
C LYS A 954 5.96 9.20 20.20
N LYS A 955 6.40 10.45 20.32
CA LYS A 955 6.65 11.34 19.18
C LYS A 955 7.94 10.96 18.46
N ASN A 956 7.95 11.03 17.12
CA ASN A 956 9.13 10.78 16.29
C ASN A 956 9.20 11.81 15.14
N GLU A 957 9.90 12.91 15.38
CA GLU A 957 10.08 13.98 14.39
C GLU A 957 11.18 13.67 13.37
N HIS A 958 12.13 12.77 13.69
CA HIS A 958 13.25 12.44 12.80
C HIS A 958 12.76 11.76 11.51
N TYR A 959 11.89 10.76 11.62
CA TYR A 959 11.34 10.04 10.47
C TYR A 959 9.95 10.53 10.06
N PHE A 960 9.14 11.02 11.02
CA PHE A 960 7.77 11.47 10.76
C PHE A 960 7.54 12.91 11.28
N PRO A 961 8.23 13.91 10.71
CA PRO A 961 8.08 15.30 11.12
C PRO A 961 6.65 15.77 10.92
N THR A 962 6.25 16.79 11.69
CA THR A 962 4.92 17.39 11.51
C THR A 962 4.94 18.26 10.27
N VAL A 963 4.08 17.95 9.30
CA VAL A 963 3.97 18.65 8.02
C VAL A 963 2.55 19.14 7.84
N GLU A 964 2.40 20.37 7.39
CA GLU A 964 1.11 20.99 7.14
C GLU A 964 1.01 21.45 5.69
N PHE A 965 -0.14 21.17 5.08
CA PHE A 965 -0.53 21.59 3.75
C PHE A 965 -1.70 22.56 3.88
N LEU A 966 -1.53 23.76 3.34
CA LEU A 966 -2.50 24.85 3.38
C LEU A 966 -2.87 25.25 1.96
N LYS A 967 -4.16 25.35 1.66
CA LYS A 967 -4.62 25.87 0.37
C LYS A 967 -4.18 27.33 0.24
N ASP A 968 -3.42 27.62 -0.81
CA ASP A 968 -2.85 28.94 -1.10
C ASP A 968 -2.96 29.22 -2.61
N PRO A 969 -3.95 30.02 -3.04
CA PRO A 969 -4.15 30.36 -4.44
C PRO A 969 -3.00 31.15 -5.09
N SER A 970 -2.04 31.65 -4.29
CA SER A 970 -0.86 32.36 -4.81
C SER A 970 0.26 31.42 -5.25
N GLU A 971 0.26 30.17 -4.75
CA GLU A 971 1.17 29.12 -5.18
C GLU A 971 0.68 28.50 -6.49
N LYS A 972 1.61 28.12 -7.37
CA LYS A 972 1.27 27.49 -8.66
C LYS A 972 0.42 26.22 -8.48
N GLU A 973 0.73 25.45 -7.45
CA GLU A 973 0.06 24.19 -7.13
C GLU A 973 -1.23 24.38 -6.32
N GLY A 974 -1.58 25.62 -5.98
CA GLY A 974 -2.75 25.93 -5.13
C GLY A 974 -2.60 25.53 -3.67
N TRP A 975 -1.45 24.97 -3.27
CA TRP A 975 -1.16 24.48 -1.93
C TRP A 975 0.25 24.89 -1.50
N ARG A 976 0.37 25.34 -0.25
CA ARG A 976 1.61 25.69 0.42
C ARG A 976 1.92 24.67 1.51
N ARG A 977 3.19 24.29 1.59
CA ARG A 977 3.69 23.37 2.60
C ARG A 977 4.47 24.09 3.71
N VAL A 978 4.23 23.69 4.95
CA VAL A 978 4.93 24.13 6.15
C VAL A 978 5.44 22.90 6.91
N THR A 979 6.72 22.85 7.27
CA THR A 979 7.29 21.76 8.07
C THR A 979 7.65 22.29 9.45
N TYR A 980 7.35 21.53 10.49
CA TYR A 980 7.71 21.85 11.87
C TYR A 980 8.83 20.91 12.33
N GLU A 981 9.95 21.49 12.74
CA GLU A 981 11.11 20.77 13.30
C GLU A 981 11.40 21.36 14.68
N GLN A 982 11.41 20.54 15.74
CA GLN A 982 11.69 20.98 17.12
C GLN A 982 10.80 22.15 17.59
N GLY A 983 9.52 22.12 17.21
CA GLY A 983 8.56 23.18 17.53
C GLY A 983 8.80 24.51 16.81
N LYS A 984 9.70 24.56 15.81
CA LYS A 984 9.95 25.74 14.97
C LYS A 984 9.43 25.52 13.56
N VAL A 985 8.81 26.57 13.02
CA VAL A 985 8.37 26.59 11.62
C VAL A 985 9.58 26.73 10.71
N LYS A 986 9.75 25.76 9.81
CA LYS A 986 10.68 25.83 8.69
C LYS A 986 9.86 25.96 7.42
N ALA A 987 9.80 27.17 6.89
CA ALA A 987 9.01 27.46 5.69
C ALA A 987 9.54 26.66 4.49
N GLY A 988 8.64 25.94 3.80
CA GLY A 988 8.88 25.40 2.46
C GLY A 988 9.92 24.29 2.33
N GLN A 989 10.33 23.60 3.41
CA GLN A 989 11.39 22.60 3.37
C GLN A 989 10.99 21.30 4.08
N GLY A 990 10.71 20.27 3.29
CA GLY A 990 10.54 18.89 3.72
C GLY A 990 10.08 18.06 2.53
N ASP A 991 10.30 16.74 2.56
CA ASP A 991 9.77 15.81 1.55
C ASP A 991 8.43 15.26 2.03
N LEU A 992 7.47 15.04 1.11
CA LEU A 992 6.18 14.45 1.51
C LEU A 992 6.50 13.14 2.24
N PRO A 993 5.73 12.77 3.27
CA PRO A 993 5.87 11.45 3.85
C PRO A 993 5.86 10.44 2.71
N GLU A 994 6.84 9.54 2.70
CA GLU A 994 6.83 8.43 1.76
C GLU A 994 5.51 7.71 1.96
N ALA A 995 4.72 7.65 0.89
CA ALA A 995 3.36 7.15 0.96
C ALA A 995 3.42 5.62 1.06
N GLY A 996 3.84 5.13 2.23
CA GLY A 996 3.76 3.73 2.59
C GLY A 996 2.33 3.29 2.33
N GLN A 997 2.18 2.27 1.51
CA GLN A 997 0.87 1.75 1.20
C GLN A 997 0.30 1.15 2.49
N GLU A 998 -0.95 1.48 2.82
CA GLU A 998 -1.76 0.51 3.56
C GLU A 998 -1.68 -0.78 2.74
N ALA A 999 -1.14 -1.85 3.33
CA ALA A 999 -1.15 -3.17 2.74
C ALA A 999 -2.62 -3.62 2.61
N ALA A 1000 -3.31 -3.10 1.60
CA ALA A 1000 -4.58 -3.63 1.17
C ALA A 1000 -4.26 -4.91 0.38
N PRO A 1001 -4.84 -6.07 0.75
CA PRO A 1001 -4.62 -7.28 -0.02
C PRO A 1001 -5.16 -7.08 -1.45
N GLY A 1002 -4.27 -7.12 -2.43
CA GLY A 1002 -4.60 -7.33 -3.85
C GLY A 1002 -5.15 -6.13 -4.62
N ASP A 1003 -4.36 -5.07 -4.79
CA ASP A 1003 -4.57 -4.06 -5.84
C ASP A 1003 -3.65 -4.34 -7.05
N VAL A 1004 -3.86 -5.50 -7.69
CA VAL A 1004 -3.44 -5.70 -9.08
C VAL A 1004 -4.66 -5.39 -9.95
N ASP A 1005 -4.61 -4.30 -10.73
CA ASP A 1005 -5.47 -4.13 -11.90
C ASP A 1005 -5.08 -5.23 -12.91
N MET A 1006 -5.58 -6.45 -12.68
CA MET A 1006 -5.58 -7.50 -13.68
C MET A 1006 -6.57 -7.07 -14.75
N ALA A 1007 -6.04 -6.45 -15.81
CA ALA A 1007 -6.68 -6.52 -17.10
C ALA A 1007 -6.98 -8.01 -17.37
N ASP A 1008 -8.24 -8.29 -17.65
CA ASP A 1008 -8.78 -9.62 -17.89
C ASP A 1008 -8.17 -10.19 -19.19
N GLU A 1009 -6.95 -10.73 -19.13
CA GLU A 1009 -6.32 -11.43 -20.25
C GLU A 1009 -6.85 -12.86 -20.32
N GLY A 1010 -7.93 -13.02 -21.08
CA GLY A 1010 -8.28 -14.29 -21.67
C GLY A 1010 -7.24 -14.70 -22.70
N LEU A 1011 -6.32 -15.59 -22.33
CA LEU A 1011 -5.59 -16.46 -23.27
C LEU A 1011 -5.60 -17.89 -22.71
N MET A 1012 -6.32 -18.76 -23.43
CA MET A 1012 -6.33 -20.19 -23.21
C MET A 1012 -4.93 -20.78 -23.46
N VAL A 1013 -4.45 -21.52 -22.45
CA VAL A 1013 -3.57 -22.72 -22.45
C VAL A 1013 -2.54 -22.87 -23.56
#